data_AF-A0A8H4RMM2-F1
#
_entry.id   AF-A0A8H4RMM2-F1
#
_cell.length_a   1.000
_cell.length_b   1.000
_cell.length_c   1.000
_cell.angle_alpha   90.00
_cell.angle_beta   90.00
_cell.angle_gamma   90.00
#
_symmetry.space_group_name_H-M   'P 1'
#
loop_
_entity.id
_entity.type
_entity.pdbx_description
1 polymer ?
#
loop_
_entity_poly.entity_id
_entity_poly.type
_entity_poly.pdbx_seq_one_letter_code
_entity_poly.pdbx_strand_id
1 'polypeptide(L)'
;MASNPQRLTGDKPAIDAFIDKFDIFLFDCDGVLWSGDHLFPGTVETLELLRSKGKKIVFVTNNSTKSRADYQKKLTSLGIPSNVDEIFASAYSSAIYIARIMKLPAPKNKVYVIGEAGIETELRSEGVEFIGGTDPAYRRDITPEDYKNMADGSMLDENVGIVLAGLDFHINYLKLALGYQYLARGAKFLATNTDSTLPSNHSFFPGAGSISIPLVNMTGQKPIALGKPSQAMMDSIEGKFQFDRKTACMVGDRLDTDIKFGLEGKLGGTLAVLTGVMKKEQWEEQGAEVVPHYYVEKLNKISAGIEDDQTRRDGYTQNAIVKFKPPQDPETLLFVPAQKDDNAGNDKNPGWTGAFPPTMAGAMVRAVKAPSNFQLATKTCPNRRHDGQQQQRRGRQPTTPPCETGVYYGGAAPTALRPDRVPRARSRALRVGVSGPGCWGCLSRAATLRRVHQRGFEYHEQAVDALRARCVVADDGAWKLPAVLYLRNLEGSHADLYGGVESLSIEGQEDNQDADIEDEEERKTVRVAHLASKRCYRSLSISLLLCGCLKSAYDFCTRGLAITPGDEELLQAKEYIQNIAKRRLKVDEVDINDLPDQGLVRREIYPWNDHEPDRYAQETLDFLNKELEIAAPKVEVKVVELPNLVEALRNTEGYGVITTNKQLGLFAKEDIEPGEVLLDELSLLAANNLLKESLCDACSTVLPPLTEDSKVVSCPDCDDIMFCNNDCLSRAQESYHPAICDTDIDTIAKDPDPKEKPFALYLLLLGRVFAMSATQEIHPLELKEVKYIWGDFLPCASNAVPLSPNSGPPPIWTLPFSFSSNISGPFHILEKMDIDIFSSLPQYDLWIFNTLYAKFRGTASGRLNETTGHPEVAAVHPLWCLANHDCDPNERRN
;
A
#
# COMPACT_ATOMS: atom_id res chain seq x y z
N MET A 1 -19.70 -12.15 39.41
CA MET A 1 -18.42 -11.60 38.93
C MET A 1 -18.17 -12.24 37.58
N ALA A 2 -17.96 -11.46 36.52
CA ALA A 2 -17.51 -12.04 35.25
C ALA A 2 -16.10 -12.61 35.46
N SER A 3 -15.87 -13.87 35.10
CA SER A 3 -14.53 -14.44 35.08
C SER A 3 -13.73 -13.82 33.94
N ASN A 4 -12.51 -13.36 34.20
CA ASN A 4 -11.63 -12.85 33.15
C ASN A 4 -11.50 -13.89 32.01
N PRO A 5 -11.56 -13.48 30.73
CA PRO A 5 -11.45 -14.39 29.60
C PRO A 5 -10.14 -15.19 29.62
N GLN A 6 -10.22 -16.49 29.36
CA GLN A 6 -9.03 -17.33 29.30
C GLN A 6 -8.32 -17.17 27.94
N ARG A 7 -7.05 -16.76 27.96
CA ARG A 7 -6.19 -16.68 26.77
C ARG A 7 -5.77 -18.09 26.31
N LEU A 8 -5.88 -18.39 25.02
CA LEU A 8 -5.53 -19.68 24.43
C LEU A 8 -4.33 -19.56 23.47
N THR A 9 -3.14 -19.27 24.02
CA THR A 9 -1.93 -19.03 23.21
C THR A 9 -0.71 -19.71 23.84
N GLY A 10 -0.07 -20.63 23.12
CA GLY A 10 1.23 -21.21 23.51
C GLY A 10 1.21 -22.27 24.63
N ASP A 11 0.03 -22.66 25.11
CA ASP A 11 -0.16 -23.71 26.12
C ASP A 11 -0.96 -24.86 25.51
N LYS A 12 -0.26 -25.90 25.05
CA LYS A 12 -0.86 -27.07 24.38
C LYS A 12 -1.88 -27.78 25.28
N PRO A 13 -1.58 -28.16 26.55
CA PRO A 13 -2.58 -28.71 27.47
C PRO A 13 -3.85 -27.85 27.62
N ALA A 14 -3.73 -26.52 27.71
CA ALA A 14 -4.90 -25.64 27.82
C ALA A 14 -5.72 -25.59 26.52
N ILE A 15 -5.06 -25.61 25.35
CA ILE A 15 -5.71 -25.66 24.03
C ILE A 15 -6.40 -27.02 23.81
N ASP A 16 -5.74 -28.13 24.14
CA ASP A 16 -6.33 -29.47 24.05
C ASP A 16 -7.56 -29.59 24.96
N ALA A 17 -7.47 -29.15 26.22
CA ALA A 17 -8.61 -29.14 27.14
C ALA A 17 -9.75 -28.23 26.68
N PHE A 18 -9.46 -27.11 25.99
CA PHE A 18 -10.47 -26.27 25.36
C PHE A 18 -11.15 -26.98 24.18
N ILE A 19 -10.39 -27.61 23.28
CA ILE A 19 -10.95 -28.33 22.12
C ILE A 19 -11.79 -29.53 22.59
N ASP A 20 -11.31 -30.26 23.60
CA ASP A 20 -11.96 -31.48 24.08
C ASP A 20 -13.28 -31.19 24.82
N LYS A 21 -13.47 -29.97 25.36
CA LYS A 21 -14.71 -29.50 26.00
C LYS A 21 -15.90 -29.34 25.03
N PHE A 22 -15.66 -29.18 23.73
CA PHE A 22 -16.70 -28.87 22.74
C PHE A 22 -16.82 -29.93 21.65
N ASP A 23 -18.04 -30.25 21.23
CA ASP A 23 -18.33 -31.18 20.14
C ASP A 23 -18.51 -30.47 18.80
N ILE A 24 -18.93 -29.20 18.84
CA ILE A 24 -19.29 -28.39 17.67
C ILE A 24 -18.77 -26.95 17.81
N PHE A 25 -18.21 -26.44 16.72
CA PHE A 25 -17.73 -25.06 16.61
C PHE A 25 -18.55 -24.32 15.55
N LEU A 26 -19.16 -23.21 15.97
CA LEU A 26 -19.84 -22.25 15.11
C LEU A 26 -18.83 -21.14 14.80
N PHE A 27 -18.42 -20.96 13.54
CA PHE A 27 -17.45 -19.94 13.13
C PHE A 27 -18.15 -18.83 12.35
N ASP A 28 -17.93 -17.55 12.66
CA ASP A 28 -18.10 -16.53 11.61
C ASP A 28 -17.02 -16.69 10.52
N CYS A 29 -17.20 -15.97 9.42
CA CYS A 29 -16.44 -16.06 8.20
C CYS A 29 -15.61 -14.79 7.97
N ASP A 30 -16.27 -13.67 7.69
CA ASP A 30 -15.65 -12.36 7.51
C ASP A 30 -15.13 -11.87 8.88
N GLY A 31 -13.84 -11.55 9.01
CA GLY A 31 -13.22 -11.14 10.30
C GLY A 31 -12.62 -12.29 11.12
N VAL A 32 -13.04 -13.54 10.87
CA VAL A 32 -12.59 -14.75 11.60
C VAL A 32 -11.75 -15.70 10.74
N LEU A 33 -12.21 -16.02 9.54
CA LEU A 33 -11.53 -16.90 8.58
C LEU A 33 -10.79 -16.09 7.51
N TRP A 34 -11.35 -14.96 7.09
CA TRP A 34 -10.79 -14.12 6.03
C TRP A 34 -11.13 -12.63 6.19
N SER A 35 -10.41 -11.78 5.48
CA SER A 35 -10.79 -10.39 5.19
C SER A 35 -10.92 -10.20 3.69
N GLY A 36 -12.12 -9.87 3.20
CA GLY A 36 -12.38 -9.87 1.75
C GLY A 36 -12.11 -11.27 1.17
N ASP A 37 -11.20 -11.40 0.22
CA ASP A 37 -10.77 -12.69 -0.36
C ASP A 37 -9.41 -13.18 0.16
N HIS A 38 -8.83 -12.51 1.17
CA HIS A 38 -7.61 -12.94 1.84
C HIS A 38 -7.94 -13.85 3.04
N LEU A 39 -7.68 -15.15 2.90
CA LEU A 39 -7.76 -16.11 4.01
C LEU A 39 -6.65 -15.84 5.03
N PHE A 40 -6.99 -15.83 6.32
CA PHE A 40 -5.98 -15.64 7.37
C PHE A 40 -5.07 -16.87 7.51
N PRO A 41 -3.75 -16.68 7.74
CA PRO A 41 -2.81 -17.80 7.89
C PRO A 41 -3.20 -18.79 8.98
N GLY A 42 -2.98 -20.09 8.74
CA GLY A 42 -3.25 -21.18 9.68
C GLY A 42 -4.74 -21.52 9.87
N THR A 43 -5.64 -20.93 9.09
CA THR A 43 -7.09 -21.17 9.18
C THR A 43 -7.46 -22.58 8.70
N VAL A 44 -6.90 -23.05 7.58
CA VAL A 44 -7.21 -24.38 7.03
C VAL A 44 -6.77 -25.46 8.03
N GLU A 45 -5.54 -25.33 8.50
CA GLU A 45 -4.84 -26.19 9.45
C GLU A 45 -5.58 -26.26 10.79
N THR A 46 -6.17 -25.15 11.25
CA THR A 46 -7.01 -25.12 12.45
C THR A 46 -8.34 -25.87 12.25
N LEU A 47 -9.00 -25.68 11.11
CA LEU A 47 -10.26 -26.38 10.79
C LEU A 47 -10.02 -27.89 10.57
N GLU A 48 -8.89 -28.27 9.98
CA GLU A 48 -8.47 -29.67 9.81
C GLU A 48 -8.08 -30.32 11.14
N LEU A 49 -7.41 -29.61 12.04
CA LEU A 49 -7.14 -30.08 13.41
C LEU A 49 -8.45 -30.38 14.15
N LEU A 50 -9.43 -29.47 14.11
CA LEU A 50 -10.74 -29.69 14.73
C LEU A 50 -11.46 -30.90 14.10
N ARG A 51 -11.46 -31.03 12.78
CA ARG A 51 -12.06 -32.19 12.08
C ARG A 51 -11.36 -33.51 12.41
N SER A 52 -10.04 -33.54 12.50
CA SER A 52 -9.27 -34.75 12.87
C SER A 52 -9.50 -35.17 14.33
N LYS A 53 -9.78 -34.22 15.23
CA LYS A 53 -10.32 -34.47 16.58
C LYS A 53 -11.82 -34.78 16.61
N GLY A 54 -12.46 -35.04 15.46
CA GLY A 54 -13.86 -35.45 15.34
C GLY A 54 -14.89 -34.34 15.61
N LYS A 55 -14.47 -33.07 15.63
CA LYS A 55 -15.34 -31.93 15.95
C LYS A 55 -16.18 -31.51 14.74
N LYS A 56 -17.45 -31.21 14.97
CA LYS A 56 -18.35 -30.66 13.93
C LYS A 56 -18.04 -29.17 13.72
N ILE A 57 -18.13 -28.71 12.47
CA ILE A 57 -17.88 -27.32 12.08
C ILE A 57 -19.11 -26.79 11.37
N VAL A 58 -19.53 -25.57 11.72
CA VAL A 58 -20.62 -24.84 11.06
C VAL A 58 -20.18 -23.40 10.83
N PHE A 59 -20.33 -22.91 9.60
CA PHE A 59 -20.01 -21.55 9.19
C PHE A 59 -21.26 -20.66 9.30
N VAL A 60 -21.28 -19.74 10.27
CA VAL A 60 -22.44 -18.90 10.65
C VAL A 60 -22.15 -17.43 10.38
N THR A 61 -22.61 -16.92 9.24
CA THR A 61 -22.28 -15.56 8.77
C THR A 61 -23.50 -14.63 8.65
N ASN A 62 -23.32 -13.38 9.05
CA ASN A 62 -24.33 -12.33 8.88
C ASN A 62 -24.41 -11.80 7.45
N ASN A 63 -23.40 -12.03 6.62
CA ASN A 63 -23.33 -11.49 5.27
C ASN A 63 -24.33 -12.19 4.33
N SER A 64 -25.32 -11.43 3.85
CA SER A 64 -26.44 -11.94 3.02
C SER A 64 -26.21 -11.82 1.52
N THR A 65 -25.03 -11.38 1.07
CA THR A 65 -24.76 -11.09 -0.35
C THR A 65 -24.64 -12.32 -1.24
N LYS A 66 -24.36 -13.48 -0.64
CA LYS A 66 -24.09 -14.76 -1.30
C LYS A 66 -25.01 -15.86 -0.77
N SER A 67 -25.36 -16.82 -1.62
CA SER A 67 -26.06 -18.03 -1.18
C SER A 67 -25.11 -18.99 -0.45
N ARG A 68 -25.64 -20.00 0.24
CA ARG A 68 -24.86 -21.10 0.83
C ARG A 68 -24.01 -21.81 -0.23
N ALA A 69 -24.54 -21.99 -1.44
CA ALA A 69 -23.81 -22.60 -2.55
C ALA A 69 -22.62 -21.73 -3.01
N ASP A 70 -22.76 -20.40 -2.99
CA ASP A 70 -21.68 -19.48 -3.34
C ASP A 70 -20.64 -19.36 -2.22
N TYR A 71 -21.06 -19.45 -0.96
CA TYR A 71 -20.14 -19.60 0.17
C TYR A 71 -19.36 -20.91 0.11
N GLN A 72 -19.99 -22.03 -0.29
CA GLN A 72 -19.29 -23.31 -0.46
C GLN A 72 -18.22 -23.20 -1.55
N LYS A 73 -18.54 -22.58 -2.71
CA LYS A 73 -17.56 -22.29 -3.77
C LYS A 73 -16.42 -21.42 -3.23
N LYS A 74 -16.72 -20.37 -2.46
CA LYS A 74 -15.70 -19.50 -1.85
C LYS A 74 -14.79 -20.28 -0.90
N LEU A 75 -15.35 -20.99 0.08
CA LEU A 75 -14.61 -21.85 1.03
C LEU A 75 -13.69 -22.82 0.27
N THR A 76 -14.22 -23.49 -0.75
CA THR A 76 -13.46 -24.44 -1.59
C THR A 76 -12.33 -23.75 -2.36
N SER A 77 -12.57 -22.56 -2.92
CA SER A 77 -11.54 -21.76 -3.62
C SER A 77 -10.43 -21.25 -2.71
N LEU A 78 -10.70 -21.12 -1.41
CA LEU A 78 -9.75 -20.78 -0.36
C LEU A 78 -9.07 -22.03 0.26
N GLY A 79 -9.32 -23.23 -0.27
CA GLY A 79 -8.72 -24.46 0.22
C GLY A 79 -9.37 -25.04 1.48
N ILE A 80 -10.57 -24.60 1.85
CA ILE A 80 -11.37 -25.18 2.95
C ILE A 80 -12.42 -26.13 2.36
N PRO A 81 -12.24 -27.47 2.48
CA PRO A 81 -13.27 -28.43 2.09
C PRO A 81 -14.54 -28.15 2.89
N SER A 82 -15.69 -28.03 2.23
CA SER A 82 -16.96 -27.77 2.90
C SER A 82 -18.17 -28.30 2.13
N ASN A 83 -19.21 -28.67 2.88
CA ASN A 83 -20.52 -28.99 2.35
C ASN A 83 -21.44 -27.77 2.46
N VAL A 84 -22.37 -27.59 1.51
CA VAL A 84 -23.42 -26.56 1.58
C VAL A 84 -24.19 -26.65 2.91
N ASP A 85 -24.31 -27.85 3.46
CA ASP A 85 -25.02 -28.06 4.72
C ASP A 85 -24.29 -27.56 5.97
N GLU A 86 -22.97 -27.41 5.95
CA GLU A 86 -22.19 -26.80 7.03
C GLU A 86 -22.36 -25.26 7.08
N ILE A 87 -23.05 -24.65 6.12
CA ILE A 87 -23.12 -23.19 5.96
C ILE A 87 -24.50 -22.66 6.36
N PHE A 88 -24.51 -21.66 7.24
CA PHE A 88 -25.69 -21.01 7.77
C PHE A 88 -25.58 -19.48 7.67
N ALA A 89 -25.91 -18.94 6.49
CA ALA A 89 -25.91 -17.51 6.23
C ALA A 89 -27.25 -16.85 6.66
N SER A 90 -27.21 -15.56 6.99
CA SER A 90 -28.40 -14.75 7.32
C SER A 90 -29.48 -14.72 6.22
N ALA A 91 -29.07 -14.82 4.95
CA ALA A 91 -30.00 -14.97 3.82
C ALA A 91 -30.86 -16.25 3.95
N TYR A 92 -30.22 -17.38 4.30
CA TYR A 92 -30.91 -18.67 4.50
C TYR A 92 -31.76 -18.66 5.78
N SER A 93 -31.24 -18.09 6.87
CA SER A 93 -32.00 -17.85 8.10
C SER A 93 -33.29 -17.06 7.82
N SER A 94 -33.19 -16.01 7.00
CA SER A 94 -34.33 -15.18 6.60
C SER A 94 -35.35 -15.97 5.77
N ALA A 95 -34.89 -16.76 4.80
CA ALA A 95 -35.76 -17.60 3.97
C ALA A 95 -36.51 -18.66 4.80
N ILE A 96 -35.82 -19.37 5.70
CA ILE A 96 -36.44 -20.32 6.65
C ILE A 96 -37.47 -19.61 7.52
N TYR A 97 -37.13 -18.46 8.10
CA TYR A 97 -38.03 -17.74 9.00
C TYR A 97 -39.32 -17.33 8.28
N ILE A 98 -39.22 -16.79 7.07
CA ILE A 98 -40.38 -16.40 6.26
C ILE A 98 -41.23 -17.63 5.87
N ALA A 99 -40.60 -18.66 5.30
CA ALA A 99 -41.30 -19.84 4.79
C ALA A 99 -41.90 -20.74 5.88
N ARG A 100 -41.17 -20.93 7.00
CA ARG A 100 -41.48 -21.97 8.00
C ARG A 100 -42.05 -21.43 9.30
N ILE A 101 -41.71 -20.20 9.69
CA ILE A 101 -42.15 -19.57 10.95
C ILE A 101 -43.26 -18.56 10.71
N MET A 102 -43.08 -17.59 9.79
CA MET A 102 -44.10 -16.57 9.53
C MET A 102 -45.34 -17.12 8.81
N LYS A 103 -45.14 -17.96 7.77
CA LYS A 103 -46.22 -18.64 7.02
C LYS A 103 -47.41 -17.73 6.69
N LEU A 104 -47.14 -16.55 6.15
CA LEU A 104 -48.20 -15.62 5.76
C LEU A 104 -49.09 -16.27 4.69
N PRO A 105 -50.43 -16.25 4.84
CA PRO A 105 -51.33 -16.71 3.80
C PRO A 105 -51.26 -15.78 2.58
N ALA A 106 -51.67 -16.28 1.41
CA ALA A 106 -51.90 -15.45 0.24
C ALA A 106 -53.29 -14.77 0.31
N PRO A 107 -53.45 -13.53 -0.18
CA PRO A 107 -52.41 -12.59 -0.60
C PRO A 107 -51.65 -12.02 0.61
N LYS A 108 -50.51 -11.34 0.37
CA LYS A 108 -49.53 -10.82 1.37
C LYS A 108 -48.44 -11.81 1.83
N ASN A 109 -48.13 -12.82 1.01
CA ASN A 109 -47.02 -13.76 1.23
C ASN A 109 -45.75 -13.47 0.41
N LYS A 110 -45.74 -12.46 -0.47
CA LYS A 110 -44.58 -12.09 -1.30
C LYS A 110 -43.63 -11.12 -0.59
N VAL A 111 -42.34 -11.23 -0.88
CA VAL A 111 -41.26 -10.41 -0.30
C VAL A 111 -40.80 -9.33 -1.29
N TYR A 112 -40.70 -8.07 -0.83
CA TYR A 112 -39.91 -7.04 -1.51
C TYR A 112 -38.49 -7.04 -0.93
N VAL A 113 -37.50 -7.30 -1.77
CA VAL A 113 -36.09 -7.44 -1.39
C VAL A 113 -35.34 -6.14 -1.63
N ILE A 114 -34.61 -5.69 -0.61
CA ILE A 114 -33.53 -4.70 -0.74
C ILE A 114 -32.25 -5.45 -0.39
N GLY A 115 -31.40 -5.74 -1.38
CA GLY A 115 -30.24 -6.61 -1.21
C GLY A 115 -29.72 -7.25 -2.50
N GLU A 116 -28.68 -8.06 -2.35
CA GLU A 116 -28.01 -8.81 -3.44
C GLU A 116 -28.56 -10.24 -3.63
N ALA A 117 -28.14 -10.90 -4.72
CA ALA A 117 -28.67 -12.18 -5.23
C ALA A 117 -28.59 -13.39 -4.27
N GLY A 118 -27.77 -13.31 -3.20
CA GLY A 118 -27.76 -14.31 -2.14
C GLY A 118 -29.12 -14.47 -1.45
N ILE A 119 -29.81 -13.36 -1.18
CA ILE A 119 -31.16 -13.36 -0.57
C ILE A 119 -32.16 -14.02 -1.51
N GLU A 120 -32.16 -13.61 -2.77
CA GLU A 120 -33.05 -14.14 -3.81
C GLU A 120 -32.92 -15.65 -4.00
N THR A 121 -31.69 -16.15 -3.98
CA THR A 121 -31.39 -17.56 -4.18
C THR A 121 -31.89 -18.41 -3.01
N GLU A 122 -31.71 -17.93 -1.77
CA GLU A 122 -32.20 -18.64 -0.58
C GLU A 122 -33.74 -18.57 -0.46
N LEU A 123 -34.36 -17.41 -0.76
CA LEU A 123 -35.82 -17.29 -0.82
C LEU A 123 -36.43 -18.26 -1.84
N ARG A 124 -35.84 -18.34 -3.04
CA ARG A 124 -36.23 -19.29 -4.08
C ARG A 124 -36.06 -20.74 -3.63
N SER A 125 -35.03 -21.06 -2.85
CA SER A 125 -34.79 -22.42 -2.34
C SER A 125 -35.86 -22.89 -1.34
N GLU A 126 -36.48 -21.97 -0.62
CA GLU A 126 -37.60 -22.24 0.32
C GLU A 126 -38.98 -21.97 -0.32
N GLY A 127 -39.05 -21.73 -1.63
CA GLY A 127 -40.30 -21.52 -2.36
C GLY A 127 -41.00 -20.18 -2.08
N VAL A 128 -40.27 -19.17 -1.58
CA VAL A 128 -40.81 -17.85 -1.27
C VAL A 128 -40.76 -16.94 -2.51
N GLU A 129 -41.91 -16.44 -2.95
CA GLU A 129 -41.97 -15.45 -4.03
C GLU A 129 -41.40 -14.10 -3.59
N PHE A 130 -40.69 -13.42 -4.49
CA PHE A 130 -40.13 -12.10 -4.24
C PHE A 130 -40.06 -11.22 -5.50
N ILE A 131 -39.86 -9.92 -5.28
CA ILE A 131 -39.53 -8.90 -6.27
C ILE A 131 -38.48 -7.92 -5.70
N GLY A 132 -37.83 -7.12 -6.55
CA GLY A 132 -36.78 -6.17 -6.14
C GLY A 132 -35.37 -6.77 -6.25
N GLY A 133 -34.50 -6.47 -5.30
CA GLY A 133 -33.14 -7.02 -5.21
C GLY A 133 -32.22 -6.62 -6.38
N THR A 134 -31.81 -7.61 -7.17
CA THR A 134 -30.91 -7.46 -8.32
C THR A 134 -31.60 -7.13 -9.64
N ASP A 135 -32.93 -7.18 -9.70
CA ASP A 135 -33.71 -6.88 -10.91
C ASP A 135 -33.41 -5.45 -11.45
N PRO A 136 -32.96 -5.32 -12.72
CA PRO A 136 -32.69 -4.03 -13.37
C PRO A 136 -33.83 -3.02 -13.31
N ALA A 137 -35.10 -3.46 -13.26
CA ALA A 137 -36.25 -2.57 -13.14
C ALA A 137 -36.22 -1.70 -11.86
N TYR A 138 -35.51 -2.17 -10.82
CA TYR A 138 -35.31 -1.49 -9.53
C TYR A 138 -33.87 -0.98 -9.33
N ARG A 139 -32.93 -1.29 -10.23
CA ARG A 139 -31.53 -0.80 -10.21
C ARG A 139 -31.31 0.38 -11.16
N ARG A 140 -32.20 1.36 -11.08
CA ARG A 140 -32.18 2.59 -11.87
C ARG A 140 -32.58 3.80 -11.01
N ASP A 141 -32.34 4.99 -11.52
CA ASP A 141 -32.87 6.21 -10.92
C ASP A 141 -34.40 6.26 -11.01
N ILE A 142 -34.98 7.00 -10.06
CA ILE A 142 -36.41 7.29 -10.00
C ILE A 142 -36.79 8.32 -11.08
N THR A 143 -37.93 8.11 -11.73
CA THR A 143 -38.47 9.01 -12.76
C THR A 143 -39.73 9.73 -12.25
N PRO A 144 -40.13 10.87 -12.87
CA PRO A 144 -41.37 11.57 -12.49
C PRO A 144 -42.63 10.70 -12.49
N GLU A 145 -42.75 9.74 -13.41
CA GLU A 145 -43.92 8.86 -13.49
C GLU A 145 -43.96 7.84 -12.35
N ASP A 146 -42.79 7.39 -11.84
CA ASP A 146 -42.73 6.47 -10.70
C ASP A 146 -43.35 7.08 -9.43
N TYR A 147 -43.19 8.39 -9.20
CA TYR A 147 -43.82 9.08 -8.06
C TYR A 147 -45.35 8.99 -8.13
N LYS A 148 -45.91 9.19 -9.33
CA LYS A 148 -47.35 9.11 -9.58
C LYS A 148 -47.85 7.67 -9.44
N ASN A 149 -47.16 6.72 -10.06
CA ASN A 149 -47.53 5.30 -10.03
C ASN A 149 -47.36 4.65 -8.63
N MET A 150 -46.47 5.19 -7.78
CA MET A 150 -46.39 4.82 -6.36
C MET A 150 -47.49 5.46 -5.51
N ALA A 151 -47.95 6.66 -5.87
CA ALA A 151 -49.00 7.37 -5.15
C ALA A 151 -50.39 6.75 -5.42
N ASP A 152 -50.73 6.45 -6.68
CA ASP A 152 -51.96 5.74 -7.04
C ASP A 152 -51.88 4.21 -6.79
N GLY A 153 -50.68 3.68 -6.58
CA GLY A 153 -50.42 2.28 -6.25
C GLY A 153 -50.26 1.36 -7.45
N SER A 154 -50.38 1.85 -8.69
CA SER A 154 -50.22 1.06 -9.92
C SER A 154 -48.83 0.43 -10.09
N MET A 155 -47.79 0.97 -9.43
CA MET A 155 -46.44 0.38 -9.40
C MET A 155 -46.27 -0.73 -8.34
N LEU A 156 -47.24 -0.92 -7.44
CA LEU A 156 -47.08 -1.77 -6.26
C LEU A 156 -47.78 -3.13 -6.45
N ASP A 157 -47.02 -4.22 -6.35
CA ASP A 157 -47.62 -5.57 -6.25
C ASP A 157 -48.37 -5.73 -4.91
N GLU A 158 -49.70 -5.87 -4.99
CA GLU A 158 -50.58 -6.06 -3.83
C GLU A 158 -50.25 -7.31 -3.01
N ASN A 159 -49.58 -8.31 -3.59
CA ASN A 159 -49.19 -9.54 -2.88
C ASN A 159 -47.98 -9.35 -1.96
N VAL A 160 -47.27 -8.23 -2.03
CA VAL A 160 -46.17 -7.92 -1.11
C VAL A 160 -46.71 -7.67 0.29
N GLY A 161 -46.29 -8.52 1.23
CA GLY A 161 -46.57 -8.41 2.66
C GLY A 161 -45.33 -8.35 3.54
N ILE A 162 -44.14 -8.42 2.96
CA ILE A 162 -42.85 -8.39 3.67
C ILE A 162 -41.89 -7.47 2.92
N VAL A 163 -41.16 -6.62 3.65
CA VAL A 163 -39.96 -5.93 3.15
C VAL A 163 -38.76 -6.53 3.88
N LEU A 164 -37.86 -7.16 3.15
CA LEU A 164 -36.63 -7.77 3.68
C LEU A 164 -35.42 -6.93 3.25
N ALA A 165 -34.81 -6.24 4.21
CA ALA A 165 -33.59 -5.47 4.00
C ALA A 165 -32.34 -6.30 4.31
N GLY A 166 -31.37 -6.28 3.41
CA GLY A 166 -30.03 -6.78 3.62
C GLY A 166 -28.99 -5.82 3.07
N LEU A 167 -27.76 -6.29 2.92
CA LEU A 167 -26.73 -5.50 2.24
C LEU A 167 -27.02 -5.45 0.74
N ASP A 168 -27.11 -4.23 0.20
CA ASP A 168 -27.36 -3.91 -1.21
C ASP A 168 -26.30 -2.90 -1.65
N PHE A 169 -25.40 -3.30 -2.56
CA PHE A 169 -24.39 -2.37 -3.10
C PHE A 169 -24.98 -1.41 -4.14
N HIS A 170 -26.24 -1.66 -4.53
CA HIS A 170 -26.99 -0.93 -5.54
C HIS A 170 -28.28 -0.35 -4.93
N ILE A 171 -28.18 0.11 -3.67
CA ILE A 171 -29.23 0.88 -3.01
C ILE A 171 -29.43 2.22 -3.73
N ASN A 172 -30.68 2.62 -3.93
CA ASN A 172 -31.03 3.87 -4.60
C ASN A 172 -32.35 4.42 -4.03
N TYR A 173 -32.72 5.63 -4.44
CA TYR A 173 -33.93 6.29 -3.95
C TYR A 173 -35.20 5.51 -4.34
N LEU A 174 -35.26 4.91 -5.53
CA LEU A 174 -36.42 4.14 -6.00
C LEU A 174 -36.72 2.95 -5.07
N LYS A 175 -35.69 2.17 -4.69
CA LYS A 175 -35.80 1.04 -3.76
C LYS A 175 -36.26 1.47 -2.37
N LEU A 176 -35.71 2.57 -1.85
CA LEU A 176 -36.11 3.12 -0.54
C LEU A 176 -37.54 3.65 -0.57
N ALA A 177 -37.95 4.32 -1.65
CA ALA A 177 -39.32 4.79 -1.84
C ALA A 177 -40.31 3.63 -1.89
N LEU A 178 -40.07 2.61 -2.73
CA LEU A 178 -40.93 1.43 -2.82
C LEU A 178 -40.99 0.66 -1.49
N GLY A 179 -39.85 0.44 -0.83
CA GLY A 179 -39.78 -0.17 0.50
C GLY A 179 -40.65 0.58 1.51
N TYR A 180 -40.56 1.91 1.54
CA TYR A 180 -41.43 2.76 2.36
C TYR A 180 -42.91 2.63 1.98
N GLN A 181 -43.26 2.65 0.69
CA GLN A 181 -44.65 2.51 0.24
C GLN A 181 -45.28 1.17 0.65
N TYR A 182 -44.50 0.07 0.66
CA TYR A 182 -44.95 -1.23 1.17
C TYR A 182 -45.10 -1.24 2.69
N LEU A 183 -44.14 -0.70 3.44
CA LEU A 183 -44.21 -0.61 4.91
C LEU A 183 -45.39 0.27 5.38
N ALA A 184 -45.61 1.42 4.73
CA ALA A 184 -46.74 2.30 4.99
C ALA A 184 -48.11 1.62 4.72
N ARG A 185 -48.15 0.61 3.84
CA ARG A 185 -49.32 -0.23 3.56
C ARG A 185 -49.35 -1.55 4.36
N GLY A 186 -48.57 -1.62 5.46
CA GLY A 186 -48.66 -2.69 6.45
C GLY A 186 -47.80 -3.94 6.19
N ALA A 187 -46.86 -3.88 5.24
CA ALA A 187 -45.87 -4.96 5.08
C ALA A 187 -45.00 -5.10 6.34
N LYS A 188 -44.59 -6.34 6.66
CA LYS A 188 -43.70 -6.63 7.80
C LYS A 188 -42.26 -6.23 7.47
N PHE A 189 -41.61 -5.51 8.37
CA PHE A 189 -40.22 -5.10 8.21
C PHE A 189 -39.26 -6.12 8.82
N LEU A 190 -38.43 -6.74 7.98
CA LEU A 190 -37.42 -7.72 8.36
C LEU A 190 -36.04 -7.24 7.91
N ALA A 191 -34.99 -7.68 8.58
CA ALA A 191 -33.61 -7.48 8.15
C ALA A 191 -32.79 -8.76 8.25
N THR A 192 -31.91 -9.02 7.27
CA THR A 192 -31.01 -10.19 7.30
C THR A 192 -30.02 -10.07 8.45
N ASN A 193 -29.47 -8.88 8.70
CA ASN A 193 -28.76 -8.50 9.91
C ASN A 193 -28.92 -6.97 10.13
N THR A 194 -28.48 -6.47 11.29
CA THR A 194 -28.51 -5.04 11.63
C THR A 194 -27.11 -4.44 11.81
N ASP A 195 -26.11 -5.07 11.21
CA ASP A 195 -24.70 -4.71 11.36
C ASP A 195 -24.47 -3.34 10.68
N SER A 196 -24.01 -2.36 11.45
CA SER A 196 -23.78 -1.00 10.95
C SER A 196 -22.65 -0.96 9.91
N THR A 197 -21.64 -1.80 10.07
CA THR A 197 -20.46 -1.88 9.20
C THR A 197 -20.23 -3.28 8.63
N LEU A 198 -19.77 -3.34 7.38
CA LEU A 198 -19.16 -4.50 6.74
C LEU A 198 -17.63 -4.35 6.83
N PRO A 199 -16.90 -5.29 7.46
CA PRO A 199 -15.44 -5.28 7.45
C PRO A 199 -14.92 -5.84 6.11
N SER A 200 -14.02 -5.11 5.45
CA SER A 200 -13.38 -5.56 4.21
C SER A 200 -12.05 -4.85 3.99
N ASN A 201 -11.01 -5.59 3.58
CA ASN A 201 -9.68 -5.05 3.25
C ASN A 201 -9.12 -4.10 4.33
N HIS A 202 -9.21 -4.50 5.61
CA HIS A 202 -8.79 -3.71 6.78
C HIS A 202 -9.50 -2.36 6.96
N SER A 203 -10.69 -2.19 6.38
CA SER A 203 -11.54 -1.01 6.54
C SER A 203 -13.01 -1.39 6.77
N PHE A 204 -13.86 -0.38 6.99
CA PHE A 204 -15.27 -0.52 7.29
C PHE A 204 -16.13 0.19 6.24
N PHE A 205 -17.05 -0.55 5.63
CA PHE A 205 -18.04 -0.05 4.68
C PHE A 205 -19.44 -0.09 5.30
N PRO A 206 -20.46 0.58 4.73
CA PRO A 206 -21.84 0.45 5.19
C PRO A 206 -22.30 -1.02 5.21
N GLY A 207 -22.71 -1.51 6.37
CA GLY A 207 -23.32 -2.85 6.54
C GLY A 207 -24.83 -2.84 6.28
N ALA A 208 -25.47 -4.01 6.34
CA ALA A 208 -26.91 -4.13 6.06
C ALA A 208 -27.79 -3.30 7.03
N GLY A 209 -27.36 -3.14 8.28
CA GLY A 209 -27.99 -2.25 9.23
C GLY A 209 -28.09 -0.82 8.69
N SER A 210 -26.99 -0.29 8.16
CA SER A 210 -26.92 1.05 7.55
C SER A 210 -27.84 1.21 6.33
N ILE A 211 -28.01 0.17 5.51
CA ILE A 211 -28.97 0.16 4.38
C ILE A 211 -30.42 0.27 4.86
N SER A 212 -30.74 -0.28 6.05
CA SER A 212 -32.09 -0.24 6.62
C SER A 212 -32.48 1.09 7.30
N ILE A 213 -31.49 1.89 7.75
CA ILE A 213 -31.72 3.12 8.54
C ILE A 213 -32.68 4.13 7.88
N PRO A 214 -32.62 4.41 6.56
CA PRO A 214 -33.56 5.34 5.93
C PRO A 214 -35.03 4.91 6.09
N LEU A 215 -35.32 3.60 5.99
CA LEU A 215 -36.67 3.05 6.22
C LEU A 215 -37.07 3.15 7.70
N VAL A 216 -36.15 2.88 8.63
CA VAL A 216 -36.38 3.06 10.07
C VAL A 216 -36.73 4.52 10.37
N ASN A 217 -35.99 5.47 9.80
CA ASN A 217 -36.19 6.90 10.01
C ASN A 217 -37.54 7.39 9.43
N MET A 218 -37.93 6.92 8.25
CA MET A 218 -39.20 7.31 7.61
C MET A 218 -40.44 6.65 8.25
N THR A 219 -40.32 5.47 8.86
CA THR A 219 -41.46 4.71 9.40
C THR A 219 -41.57 4.70 10.92
N GLY A 220 -40.48 5.01 11.63
CA GLY A 220 -40.35 4.78 13.07
C GLY A 220 -40.27 3.30 13.49
N GLN A 221 -40.35 2.36 12.53
CA GLN A 221 -40.37 0.92 12.78
C GLN A 221 -38.96 0.34 12.67
N LYS A 222 -38.54 -0.45 13.68
CA LYS A 222 -37.29 -1.22 13.62
C LYS A 222 -37.56 -2.57 12.94
N PRO A 223 -36.69 -3.05 12.03
CA PRO A 223 -36.85 -4.37 11.42
C PRO A 223 -36.59 -5.49 12.44
N ILE A 224 -37.23 -6.64 12.23
CA ILE A 224 -36.87 -7.86 12.95
C ILE A 224 -35.59 -8.44 12.33
N ALA A 225 -34.50 -8.50 13.10
CA ALA A 225 -33.23 -9.06 12.66
C ALA A 225 -33.26 -10.60 12.66
N LEU A 226 -32.81 -11.21 11.56
CA LEU A 226 -32.81 -12.66 11.34
C LEU A 226 -31.40 -13.29 11.30
N GLY A 227 -30.38 -12.47 11.58
CA GLY A 227 -28.97 -12.85 11.77
C GLY A 227 -28.51 -12.59 13.20
N LYS A 228 -27.27 -12.96 13.51
CA LYS A 228 -26.64 -12.77 14.84
C LYS A 228 -26.78 -11.30 15.28
N PRO A 229 -27.14 -11.01 16.55
CA PRO A 229 -27.30 -11.94 17.68
C PRO A 229 -28.69 -12.62 17.82
N SER A 230 -29.57 -12.54 16.79
CA SER A 230 -30.95 -13.04 16.86
C SER A 230 -31.04 -14.53 17.17
N GLN A 231 -31.72 -14.87 18.26
CA GLN A 231 -31.91 -16.27 18.69
C GLN A 231 -32.77 -17.09 17.72
N ALA A 232 -33.56 -16.46 16.83
CA ALA A 232 -34.24 -17.16 15.75
C ALA A 232 -33.26 -17.87 14.78
N MET A 233 -32.05 -17.31 14.60
CA MET A 233 -30.97 -17.98 13.87
C MET A 233 -30.40 -19.16 14.67
N MET A 234 -30.22 -19.00 15.99
CA MET A 234 -29.71 -20.07 16.87
C MET A 234 -30.66 -21.27 16.89
N ASP A 235 -31.96 -21.04 17.07
CA ASP A 235 -32.99 -22.09 17.08
C ASP A 235 -33.05 -22.83 15.73
N SER A 236 -32.82 -22.12 14.62
CA SER A 236 -32.77 -22.70 13.28
C SER A 236 -31.49 -23.52 13.04
N ILE A 237 -30.37 -23.11 13.62
CA ILE A 237 -29.09 -23.85 13.61
C ILE A 237 -29.21 -25.12 14.46
N GLU A 238 -29.72 -25.03 15.69
CA GLU A 238 -29.98 -26.18 16.56
C GLU A 238 -30.95 -27.18 15.91
N GLY A 239 -32.06 -26.69 15.35
CA GLY A 239 -33.04 -27.54 14.65
C GLY A 239 -32.47 -28.30 13.45
N LYS A 240 -31.45 -27.74 12.77
CA LYS A 240 -30.77 -28.39 11.65
C LYS A 240 -29.69 -29.38 12.09
N PHE A 241 -28.80 -28.97 12.99
CA PHE A 241 -27.59 -29.73 13.32
C PHE A 241 -27.72 -30.64 14.56
N GLN A 242 -28.79 -30.47 15.35
CA GLN A 242 -29.17 -31.29 16.50
C GLN A 242 -28.00 -31.54 17.47
N PHE A 243 -27.54 -30.47 18.13
CA PHE A 243 -26.43 -30.49 19.09
C PHE A 243 -26.87 -29.94 20.45
N ASP A 244 -26.19 -30.35 21.53
CA ASP A 244 -26.35 -29.69 22.84
C ASP A 244 -25.61 -28.35 22.82
N ARG A 245 -26.34 -27.26 23.06
CA ARG A 245 -25.76 -25.92 23.18
C ARG A 245 -24.60 -25.88 24.19
N LYS A 246 -24.65 -26.67 25.26
CA LYS A 246 -23.60 -26.74 26.30
C LYS A 246 -22.27 -27.33 25.82
N THR A 247 -22.24 -28.07 24.71
CA THR A 247 -21.00 -28.56 24.10
C THR A 247 -20.69 -27.84 22.78
N ALA A 248 -21.35 -26.71 22.52
CA ALA A 248 -21.05 -25.82 21.41
C ALA A 248 -20.17 -24.62 21.84
N CYS A 249 -19.34 -24.16 20.91
CA CYS A 249 -18.57 -22.92 21.04
C CYS A 249 -18.80 -22.00 19.83
N MET A 250 -19.11 -20.72 20.06
CA MET A 250 -19.14 -19.70 19.01
C MET A 250 -17.78 -19.00 18.91
N VAL A 251 -17.23 -18.94 17.70
CA VAL A 251 -15.95 -18.31 17.36
C VAL A 251 -16.22 -17.07 16.50
N GLY A 252 -15.82 -15.89 16.97
CA GLY A 252 -16.25 -14.62 16.40
C GLY A 252 -15.29 -13.46 16.66
N ASP A 253 -15.40 -12.40 15.87
CA ASP A 253 -14.59 -11.18 15.98
C ASP A 253 -15.41 -9.95 16.44
N ARG A 254 -16.70 -10.13 16.80
CA ARG A 254 -17.58 -9.05 17.30
C ARG A 254 -18.28 -9.38 18.60
N LEU A 255 -18.32 -8.41 19.53
CA LEU A 255 -18.97 -8.59 20.84
C LEU A 255 -20.49 -8.57 20.69
N ASP A 256 -21.01 -7.54 20.04
CA ASP A 256 -22.44 -7.25 19.88
C ASP A 256 -23.17 -8.24 18.97
N THR A 257 -22.48 -8.87 18.02
CA THR A 257 -23.02 -9.99 17.23
C THR A 257 -22.60 -11.35 17.77
N ASP A 258 -21.34 -11.77 17.68
CA ASP A 258 -20.96 -13.18 17.85
C ASP A 258 -20.89 -13.64 19.30
N ILE A 259 -20.19 -12.88 20.14
CA ILE A 259 -20.04 -13.25 21.54
C ILE A 259 -21.40 -13.14 22.23
N LYS A 260 -22.17 -12.09 21.94
CA LYS A 260 -23.57 -11.94 22.38
C LYS A 260 -24.46 -13.08 21.88
N PHE A 261 -24.37 -13.47 20.60
CA PHE A 261 -25.12 -14.61 20.04
C PHE A 261 -24.86 -15.91 20.81
N GLY A 262 -23.59 -16.20 21.13
CA GLY A 262 -23.20 -17.37 21.90
C GLY A 262 -23.65 -17.31 23.37
N LEU A 263 -23.55 -16.15 24.02
CA LEU A 263 -23.97 -15.96 25.41
C LEU A 263 -25.50 -16.03 25.57
N GLU A 264 -26.25 -15.26 24.78
CA GLU A 264 -27.72 -15.29 24.78
C GLU A 264 -28.27 -16.64 24.33
N GLY A 265 -27.56 -17.30 23.39
CA GLY A 265 -27.83 -18.66 22.96
C GLY A 265 -27.52 -19.74 24.00
N LYS A 266 -26.87 -19.38 25.12
CA LYS A 266 -26.45 -20.28 26.20
C LYS A 266 -25.52 -21.39 25.72
N LEU A 267 -24.59 -21.05 24.82
CA LEU A 267 -23.56 -21.97 24.39
C LEU A 267 -22.54 -22.22 25.52
N GLY A 268 -21.90 -23.39 25.52
CA GLY A 268 -20.92 -23.76 26.55
C GLY A 268 -19.60 -22.97 26.52
N GLY A 269 -19.38 -22.20 25.45
CA GLY A 269 -18.22 -21.36 25.26
C GLY A 269 -18.42 -20.30 24.18
N THR A 270 -17.62 -19.24 24.28
CA THR A 270 -17.43 -18.22 23.24
C THR A 270 -15.93 -17.93 23.14
N LEU A 271 -15.41 -17.91 21.93
CA LEU A 271 -14.00 -17.64 21.63
C LEU A 271 -13.93 -16.36 20.77
N ALA A 272 -13.37 -15.30 21.35
CA ALA A 272 -13.06 -14.08 20.61
C ALA A 272 -11.74 -14.24 19.84
N VAL A 273 -11.73 -13.83 18.57
CA VAL A 273 -10.49 -13.68 17.77
C VAL A 273 -10.20 -12.20 17.54
N LEU A 274 -8.93 -11.78 17.70
CA LEU A 274 -8.51 -10.38 17.56
C LEU A 274 -8.09 -10.01 16.11
N THR A 275 -8.61 -10.73 15.11
CA THR A 275 -8.32 -10.53 13.68
C THR A 275 -9.28 -9.55 12.98
N GLY A 276 -10.40 -9.22 13.61
CA GLY A 276 -11.49 -8.46 12.99
C GLY A 276 -11.82 -7.15 13.71
N VAL A 277 -13.09 -6.93 14.03
CA VAL A 277 -13.61 -5.63 14.47
C VAL A 277 -13.31 -5.32 15.94
N MET A 278 -13.39 -6.33 16.80
CA MET A 278 -13.25 -6.20 18.24
C MET A 278 -11.79 -5.96 18.65
N LYS A 279 -11.57 -5.02 19.58
CA LYS A 279 -10.30 -4.88 20.29
C LYS A 279 -10.43 -5.38 21.73
N LYS A 280 -9.31 -5.80 22.32
CA LYS A 280 -9.24 -6.44 23.63
C LYS A 280 -9.73 -5.52 24.76
N GLU A 281 -9.51 -4.23 24.61
CA GLU A 281 -9.83 -3.20 25.60
C GLU A 281 -11.35 -3.10 25.85
N GLN A 282 -12.18 -3.36 24.82
CA GLN A 282 -13.63 -3.19 24.86
C GLN A 282 -14.36 -4.09 25.88
N TRP A 283 -13.73 -5.18 26.31
CA TRP A 283 -14.26 -6.06 27.35
C TRP A 283 -13.45 -5.99 28.66
N GLU A 284 -12.35 -5.24 28.68
CA GLU A 284 -11.54 -4.95 29.88
C GLU A 284 -11.98 -3.63 30.57
N GLU A 285 -12.79 -2.81 29.89
CA GLU A 285 -13.50 -1.66 30.47
C GLU A 285 -14.40 -2.06 31.65
N GLN A 286 -14.39 -1.22 32.70
CA GLN A 286 -15.20 -1.45 33.90
C GLN A 286 -16.71 -1.33 33.58
N GLY A 287 -17.38 -2.47 33.54
CA GLY A 287 -18.84 -2.54 33.29
C GLY A 287 -19.24 -3.12 31.94
N ALA A 288 -18.31 -3.66 31.15
CA ALA A 288 -18.61 -4.34 29.88
C ALA A 288 -19.72 -5.41 30.04
N GLU A 289 -20.83 -5.25 29.31
CA GLU A 289 -22.00 -6.15 29.38
C GLU A 289 -21.74 -7.52 28.71
N VAL A 290 -20.84 -7.56 27.73
CA VAL A 290 -20.53 -8.74 26.91
C VAL A 290 -19.05 -9.05 27.05
N VAL A 291 -18.73 -10.22 27.62
CA VAL A 291 -17.37 -10.68 27.89
C VAL A 291 -17.20 -12.10 27.34
N PRO A 292 -16.19 -12.39 26.50
CA PRO A 292 -15.98 -13.72 25.94
C PRO A 292 -15.46 -14.72 27.00
N HIS A 293 -15.75 -16.02 26.85
CA HIS A 293 -15.18 -17.03 27.76
C HIS A 293 -13.68 -17.25 27.52
N TYR A 294 -13.29 -17.24 26.25
CA TYR A 294 -11.93 -17.46 25.77
C TYR A 294 -11.55 -16.40 24.75
N TYR A 295 -10.26 -16.11 24.59
CA TYR A 295 -9.77 -15.29 23.48
C TYR A 295 -8.43 -15.78 22.95
N VAL A 296 -8.16 -15.45 21.68
CA VAL A 296 -6.92 -15.77 20.98
C VAL A 296 -6.60 -14.66 19.98
N GLU A 297 -5.31 -14.39 19.72
CA GLU A 297 -4.93 -13.32 18.80
C GLU A 297 -5.30 -13.64 17.34
N LYS A 298 -5.10 -14.90 16.92
CA LYS A 298 -5.35 -15.43 15.58
C LYS A 298 -5.69 -16.91 15.69
N LEU A 299 -6.55 -17.44 14.80
CA LEU A 299 -6.95 -18.86 14.81
C LEU A 299 -5.76 -19.84 14.81
N ASN A 300 -4.68 -19.51 14.08
CA ASN A 300 -3.49 -20.35 13.99
C ASN A 300 -2.77 -20.65 15.31
N LYS A 301 -3.07 -19.92 16.38
CA LYS A 301 -2.53 -20.23 17.72
C LYS A 301 -3.19 -21.46 18.36
N ILE A 302 -4.32 -21.92 17.82
CA ILE A 302 -4.96 -23.19 18.18
C ILE A 302 -4.19 -24.38 17.57
N SER A 303 -3.72 -24.26 16.32
CA SER A 303 -2.94 -25.33 15.65
C SER A 303 -1.45 -25.32 16.01
N ALA A 304 -0.87 -24.16 16.33
CA ALA A 304 0.55 -24.00 16.70
C ALA A 304 1.00 -24.76 17.97
N GLY A 305 0.11 -25.45 18.67
CA GLY A 305 0.48 -26.37 19.75
C GLY A 305 1.10 -27.71 19.30
N ILE A 306 1.31 -27.93 17.99
CA ILE A 306 1.67 -29.25 17.45
C ILE A 306 3.11 -29.34 16.90
N GLU A 307 3.78 -28.22 16.60
CA GLU A 307 5.14 -28.22 16.02
C GLU A 307 6.24 -27.97 17.09
N ASP A 308 6.52 -28.96 17.93
CA ASP A 308 7.86 -29.17 18.52
C ASP A 308 8.04 -30.61 19.04
N ASP A 309 8.04 -31.58 18.12
CA ASP A 309 8.71 -32.87 18.34
C ASP A 309 9.17 -33.44 16.98
N GLN A 310 10.35 -34.07 16.96
CA GLN A 310 11.01 -34.65 15.78
C GLN A 310 11.61 -33.70 14.71
N THR A 311 12.53 -32.81 15.09
CA THR A 311 13.82 -32.65 14.34
C THR A 311 14.92 -31.96 15.17
N ARG A 312 15.52 -32.71 16.10
CA ARG A 312 16.73 -32.29 16.85
C ARG A 312 17.96 -33.04 16.32
N ARG A 313 18.88 -32.32 15.67
CA ARG A 313 20.30 -32.60 15.28
C ARG A 313 20.62 -31.57 14.18
N ASP A 314 21.62 -30.70 14.23
CA ASP A 314 22.73 -30.41 15.16
C ASP A 314 22.92 -28.86 15.17
N GLY A 315 23.60 -28.14 16.06
CA GLY A 315 24.36 -28.42 17.27
C GLY A 315 24.99 -27.08 17.79
N TYR A 316 25.43 -27.05 19.05
CA TYR A 316 26.13 -25.94 19.75
C TYR A 316 25.32 -24.82 20.48
N THR A 317 25.00 -25.13 21.75
CA THR A 317 25.34 -24.38 23.00
C THR A 317 24.78 -22.95 23.25
N GLN A 318 23.80 -22.76 24.15
CA GLN A 318 23.89 -22.58 25.65
C GLN A 318 24.07 -21.08 26.05
N ASN A 319 23.44 -20.41 27.05
CA ASN A 319 22.50 -20.71 28.16
C ASN A 319 21.80 -19.37 28.62
N ALA A 320 20.94 -19.27 29.66
CA ALA A 320 19.64 -19.90 29.93
C ALA A 320 18.99 -19.43 31.28
N ILE A 321 17.78 -18.80 31.26
CA ILE A 321 16.79 -18.66 32.38
C ILE A 321 17.19 -17.61 33.48
N VAL A 322 16.36 -16.73 34.10
CA VAL A 322 15.13 -16.84 34.93
C VAL A 322 14.25 -15.54 34.91
N LYS A 323 12.93 -15.64 35.23
CA LYS A 323 11.89 -14.57 35.27
C LYS A 323 11.73 -13.88 36.65
N PHE A 324 11.16 -12.66 36.72
CA PHE A 324 10.24 -12.21 37.81
C PHE A 324 9.29 -11.05 37.40
N LYS A 325 8.24 -10.76 38.20
CA LYS A 325 7.12 -9.81 37.96
C LYS A 325 7.29 -8.44 38.72
N PRO A 326 6.46 -7.40 38.46
CA PRO A 326 6.81 -5.98 38.70
C PRO A 326 6.15 -5.29 39.92
N PRO A 327 6.57 -4.05 40.25
CA PRO A 327 5.76 -2.93 40.77
C PRO A 327 5.42 -1.92 39.63
N GLN A 328 4.18 -1.42 39.48
CA GLN A 328 3.51 -0.32 40.20
C GLN A 328 4.05 1.11 39.90
N ASP A 329 3.17 1.87 39.22
CA ASP A 329 3.11 3.29 38.81
C ASP A 329 3.43 4.37 39.88
N PRO A 330 3.45 5.70 39.56
CA PRO A 330 3.66 6.41 38.27
C PRO A 330 4.60 7.67 38.40
N GLU A 331 4.49 8.61 37.42
CA GLU A 331 4.73 10.08 37.50
C GLU A 331 6.04 10.70 36.90
N THR A 332 5.97 11.22 35.66
CA THR A 332 5.85 12.68 35.34
C THR A 332 6.46 13.02 33.97
N LEU A 333 5.72 13.74 33.11
CA LEU A 333 6.19 14.30 31.84
C LEU A 333 6.99 15.60 32.01
N LEU A 334 7.97 15.85 31.13
CA LEU A 334 8.39 17.21 30.74
C LEU A 334 8.75 17.32 29.23
N PHE A 335 8.08 18.26 28.56
CA PHE A 335 8.35 18.89 27.25
C PHE A 335 8.16 18.12 25.92
N VAL A 336 7.81 18.93 24.90
CA VAL A 336 7.34 18.58 23.54
C VAL A 336 8.06 19.49 22.54
N PRO A 337 8.49 19.00 21.35
CA PRO A 337 8.92 19.85 20.25
C PRO A 337 7.82 20.10 19.19
N ALA A 338 7.51 21.38 19.01
CA ALA A 338 7.03 22.07 17.80
C ALA A 338 6.23 21.30 16.71
N GLN A 339 4.93 21.59 16.63
CA GLN A 339 4.21 21.58 15.35
C GLN A 339 4.58 22.83 14.52
N LYS A 340 4.62 22.69 13.20
CA LYS A 340 4.70 23.82 12.25
C LYS A 340 3.27 24.23 11.87
N ASP A 341 2.81 25.35 12.42
CA ASP A 341 1.58 26.02 11.96
C ASP A 341 1.88 26.79 10.67
N ASP A 342 1.20 26.44 9.58
CA ASP A 342 1.09 27.29 8.39
C ASP A 342 -0.39 27.55 8.09
N ASN A 343 -0.83 28.79 8.32
CA ASN A 343 -2.25 29.14 8.34
C ASN A 343 -2.50 30.47 7.63
N ALA A 344 -3.07 30.41 6.42
CA ALA A 344 -3.69 31.55 5.73
C ALA A 344 -4.61 31.03 4.60
N GLY A 345 -5.90 31.36 4.51
CA GLY A 345 -6.77 32.09 5.43
C GLY A 345 -8.01 32.64 4.71
N ASN A 346 -9.17 32.70 5.37
CA ASN A 346 -10.13 33.80 5.25
C ASN A 346 -11.36 33.64 6.17
N ASP A 347 -11.55 34.64 7.05
CA ASP A 347 -12.80 35.39 7.21
C ASP A 347 -14.16 34.67 7.32
N LYS A 348 -14.64 34.43 8.56
CA LYS A 348 -15.50 35.40 9.31
C LYS A 348 -16.09 34.86 10.62
N ASN A 349 -15.93 35.65 11.68
CA ASN A 349 -16.69 35.61 12.95
C ASN A 349 -17.97 36.52 12.81
N PRO A 350 -18.93 36.65 13.77
CA PRO A 350 -18.82 36.40 15.23
C PRO A 350 -20.05 35.78 15.97
N GLY A 351 -19.89 35.45 17.27
CA GLY A 351 -21.00 35.36 18.26
C GLY A 351 -20.82 34.33 19.40
N TRP A 352 -20.04 34.55 20.45
CA TRP A 352 -20.38 35.21 21.75
C TRP A 352 -21.35 34.48 22.73
N THR A 353 -20.87 34.31 23.98
CA THR A 353 -21.55 34.17 25.32
C THR A 353 -21.85 32.81 25.96
N GLY A 354 -21.58 32.72 27.29
CA GLY A 354 -22.08 31.67 28.22
C GLY A 354 -20.97 30.85 28.93
N ALA A 355 -20.20 31.38 29.88
CA ALA A 355 -20.51 31.56 31.32
C ALA A 355 -20.48 30.28 32.19
N PHE A 356 -19.41 30.14 33.02
CA PHE A 356 -19.30 29.24 34.19
C PHE A 356 -20.33 29.58 35.29
N PRO A 357 -20.63 28.65 36.24
CA PRO A 357 -20.06 28.78 37.61
C PRO A 357 -19.72 27.43 38.31
N PRO A 358 -19.18 27.42 39.57
CA PRO A 358 -18.21 26.41 40.03
C PRO A 358 -18.51 25.72 41.38
N THR A 359 -17.64 24.79 41.83
CA THR A 359 -17.41 24.50 43.27
C THR A 359 -16.01 23.93 43.58
N MET A 360 -15.24 24.69 44.39
CA MET A 360 -14.38 24.33 45.54
C MET A 360 -13.45 23.09 45.47
N ALA A 361 -12.11 23.20 45.53
CA ALA A 361 -11.22 23.72 46.61
C ALA A 361 -11.05 22.74 47.81
N GLY A 362 -9.85 22.46 48.33
CA GLY A 362 -8.48 22.84 47.95
C GLY A 362 -7.43 22.39 49.01
N ALA A 363 -6.15 22.78 48.81
CA ALA A 363 -5.04 22.98 49.78
C ALA A 363 -3.77 22.10 49.57
N MET A 364 -2.51 22.57 49.69
CA MET A 364 -1.89 23.93 49.67
C MET A 364 -0.32 23.84 49.75
N VAL A 365 0.42 24.92 49.39
CA VAL A 365 1.84 25.23 49.79
C VAL A 365 2.97 24.45 49.04
N ARG A 366 4.11 25.02 48.55
CA ARG A 366 4.69 26.39 48.50
C ARG A 366 5.58 26.61 47.25
N ALA A 367 5.88 27.87 46.92
CA ALA A 367 6.77 28.28 45.83
C ALA A 367 8.23 28.57 46.26
N VAL A 368 9.15 28.59 45.28
CA VAL A 368 10.42 29.32 45.32
C VAL A 368 10.43 30.36 44.19
N LYS A 369 10.94 31.57 44.46
CA LYS A 369 11.07 32.68 43.50
C LYS A 369 12.51 32.80 42.99
N ALA A 370 12.68 33.14 41.72
CA ALA A 370 13.84 33.87 41.18
C ALA A 370 13.36 34.87 40.10
N PRO A 371 14.11 35.96 39.81
CA PRO A 371 13.49 37.23 39.43
C PRO A 371 13.55 37.60 37.94
N SER A 372 12.65 38.52 37.56
CA SER A 372 12.65 39.27 36.32
C SER A 372 13.81 40.28 36.23
N ASN A 373 14.52 40.31 35.10
CA ASN A 373 14.91 41.51 34.34
C ASN A 373 15.88 41.14 33.21
N PHE A 374 15.52 41.39 31.95
CA PHE A 374 16.31 42.21 31.02
C PHE A 374 15.52 42.52 29.74
N GLN A 375 15.55 43.78 29.30
CA GLN A 375 15.03 44.23 28.00
C GLN A 375 16.20 44.43 27.02
N LEU A 376 16.00 44.11 25.75
CA LEU A 376 16.63 44.80 24.60
C LEU A 376 15.59 44.80 23.46
N ALA A 377 14.94 45.92 23.17
CA ALA A 377 15.46 47.11 22.48
C ALA A 377 15.61 46.91 20.97
N THR A 378 14.51 47.15 20.25
CA THR A 378 14.49 47.31 18.80
C THR A 378 15.29 48.53 18.36
N LYS A 379 16.07 48.40 17.27
CA LYS A 379 16.66 49.52 16.53
C LYS A 379 16.30 49.42 15.06
N THR A 380 15.94 50.54 14.46
CA THR A 380 15.40 50.66 13.10
C THR A 380 16.32 51.43 12.16
N CYS A 381 16.27 51.06 10.86
CA CYS A 381 16.62 51.87 9.68
C CYS A 381 18.12 52.17 9.39
N PRO A 382 18.50 52.60 8.15
CA PRO A 382 17.66 52.89 6.97
C PRO A 382 18.12 52.32 5.60
N ASN A 383 17.24 52.50 4.60
CA ASN A 383 17.38 52.24 3.15
C ASN A 383 18.67 52.76 2.46
N ARG A 384 19.04 52.11 1.34
CA ARG A 384 19.56 52.77 0.12
C ARG A 384 18.99 52.16 -1.17
N ARG A 385 18.71 53.02 -2.16
CA ARG A 385 18.39 52.67 -3.57
C ARG A 385 19.66 52.69 -4.42
N HIS A 386 19.67 52.00 -5.56
CA HIS A 386 20.09 52.58 -6.85
C HIS A 386 19.64 51.76 -8.07
N ASP A 387 19.59 52.41 -9.23
CA ASP A 387 19.01 51.99 -10.50
C ASP A 387 20.03 51.43 -11.52
N GLY A 388 19.55 50.88 -12.65
CA GLY A 388 20.32 50.67 -13.90
C GLY A 388 20.18 49.26 -14.50
N GLN A 389 19.30 49.00 -15.47
CA GLN A 389 19.42 49.24 -16.92
C GLN A 389 20.27 48.22 -17.75
N GLN A 390 19.54 47.48 -18.61
CA GLN A 390 19.78 47.30 -20.05
C GLN A 390 20.84 46.32 -20.65
N GLN A 391 20.30 45.45 -21.53
CA GLN A 391 20.71 45.16 -22.93
C GLN A 391 21.69 44.00 -23.31
N GLN A 392 21.10 43.03 -24.04
CA GLN A 392 21.45 42.55 -25.41
C GLN A 392 22.67 41.65 -25.75
N ARG A 393 22.30 40.45 -26.27
CA ARG A 393 22.64 39.85 -27.59
C ARG A 393 23.95 39.08 -27.85
N ARG A 394 23.75 37.88 -28.42
CA ARG A 394 24.52 37.16 -29.49
C ARG A 394 25.99 36.81 -29.16
N GLY A 395 26.51 35.59 -29.32
CA GLY A 395 26.03 34.38 -29.99
C GLY A 395 26.93 34.00 -31.19
N ARG A 396 27.54 32.80 -31.18
CA ARG A 396 28.18 32.14 -32.34
C ARG A 396 28.57 30.67 -32.06
N GLN A 397 28.02 29.75 -32.86
CA GLN A 397 28.63 28.49 -33.32
C GLN A 397 29.63 28.78 -34.47
N PRO A 398 30.24 27.79 -35.19
CA PRO A 398 30.40 26.34 -34.96
C PRO A 398 31.89 25.87 -35.07
N THR A 399 32.19 24.55 -34.94
CA THR A 399 32.68 23.65 -36.04
C THR A 399 33.20 22.29 -35.52
N THR A 400 32.74 21.22 -36.17
CA THR A 400 33.21 19.81 -36.13
C THR A 400 34.04 19.50 -37.40
N PRO A 401 34.47 18.25 -37.73
CA PRO A 401 35.05 17.08 -37.01
C PRO A 401 36.41 16.70 -37.70
N PRO A 402 36.83 15.45 -38.07
CA PRO A 402 36.56 14.05 -37.66
C PRO A 402 37.86 13.18 -37.46
N CYS A 403 37.74 11.85 -37.64
CA CYS A 403 38.77 10.78 -37.80
C CYS A 403 39.28 10.06 -36.52
N GLU A 404 39.68 8.77 -36.53
CA GLU A 404 39.26 7.57 -37.30
C GLU A 404 40.03 6.30 -36.84
N THR A 405 39.44 5.11 -37.00
CA THR A 405 40.09 3.77 -37.14
C THR A 405 40.91 3.09 -36.01
N GLY A 406 40.76 1.75 -35.92
CA GLY A 406 41.78 0.80 -35.42
C GLY A 406 41.38 -0.10 -34.21
N VAL A 407 41.51 -1.43 -34.10
CA VAL A 407 41.59 -2.64 -34.97
C VAL A 407 42.21 -3.79 -34.14
N TYR A 408 41.41 -4.84 -33.85
CA TYR A 408 41.76 -6.28 -33.71
C TYR A 408 42.43 -6.95 -32.47
N TYR A 409 42.10 -8.26 -32.38
CA TYR A 409 42.56 -9.38 -31.51
C TYR A 409 42.08 -9.38 -30.04
N GLY A 410 41.58 -10.47 -29.44
CA GLY A 410 41.26 -11.83 -29.93
C GLY A 410 41.81 -12.95 -29.02
N GLY A 411 40.97 -13.78 -28.38
CA GLY A 411 41.46 -14.89 -27.54
C GLY A 411 40.43 -15.74 -26.77
N ALA A 412 40.14 -16.93 -27.30
CA ALA A 412 39.82 -18.21 -26.64
C ALA A 412 38.90 -18.30 -25.37
N ALA A 413 37.82 -19.08 -25.50
CA ALA A 413 37.13 -19.76 -24.38
C ALA A 413 37.97 -20.96 -23.85
N PRO A 414 37.63 -21.57 -22.69
CA PRO A 414 36.69 -22.71 -22.77
C PRO A 414 35.79 -23.02 -21.53
N THR A 415 34.75 -23.82 -21.80
CA THR A 415 34.13 -24.85 -20.92
C THR A 415 33.38 -24.48 -19.62
N ALA A 416 32.07 -24.29 -19.78
CA ALA A 416 31.00 -25.14 -19.23
C ALA A 416 31.07 -25.67 -17.77
N LEU A 417 30.18 -25.14 -16.93
CA LEU A 417 29.54 -25.88 -15.82
C LEU A 417 28.01 -25.63 -15.85
N ARG A 418 27.21 -26.69 -15.73
CA ARG A 418 25.74 -26.62 -15.59
C ARG A 418 25.37 -26.40 -14.12
N PRO A 419 24.38 -25.55 -13.80
CA PRO A 419 23.64 -25.64 -12.55
C PRO A 419 22.31 -26.39 -12.72
N ASP A 420 21.80 -26.92 -11.62
CA ASP A 420 20.69 -27.85 -11.55
C ASP A 420 19.28 -27.23 -11.56
N ARG A 421 18.28 -28.12 -11.62
CA ARG A 421 16.84 -27.85 -11.66
C ARG A 421 16.36 -26.94 -10.52
N VAL A 422 15.88 -25.74 -10.85
CA VAL A 422 15.10 -24.91 -9.93
C VAL A 422 13.62 -25.36 -9.90
N PRO A 423 12.97 -25.47 -8.73
CA PRO A 423 11.56 -25.88 -8.64
C PRO A 423 10.58 -24.88 -9.28
N ARG A 424 9.50 -25.40 -9.89
CA ARG A 424 8.44 -24.60 -10.52
C ARG A 424 7.58 -23.85 -9.48
N ALA A 425 7.98 -22.63 -9.11
CA ALA A 425 7.12 -21.71 -8.38
C ALA A 425 5.96 -21.23 -9.30
N ARG A 426 4.71 -21.38 -8.85
CA ARG A 426 3.52 -20.97 -9.61
C ARG A 426 3.29 -19.46 -9.48
N SER A 427 2.98 -18.82 -10.60
CA SER A 427 2.78 -17.38 -10.72
C SER A 427 1.49 -16.88 -10.05
N ARG A 428 1.63 -15.95 -9.09
CA ARG A 428 0.60 -14.95 -8.73
C ARG A 428 1.29 -13.62 -8.42
N ALA A 429 1.29 -12.70 -9.38
CA ALA A 429 1.85 -11.35 -9.24
C ALA A 429 0.81 -10.37 -8.69
N LEU A 430 1.26 -9.34 -7.96
CA LEU A 430 0.41 -8.29 -7.41
C LEU A 430 0.60 -6.94 -8.11
N ARG A 431 -0.33 -6.02 -7.82
CA ARG A 431 -0.60 -4.78 -8.57
C ARG A 431 0.15 -3.60 -7.93
N VAL A 432 0.41 -2.58 -8.74
CA VAL A 432 0.56 -1.20 -8.26
C VAL A 432 -0.69 -0.42 -8.66
N GLY A 433 -0.98 0.69 -7.99
CA GLY A 433 -2.07 1.64 -8.22
C GLY A 433 -2.21 2.32 -9.61
N VAL A 434 -2.04 1.59 -10.71
CA VAL A 434 -3.00 1.67 -11.82
C VAL A 434 -3.39 0.23 -12.19
N SER A 435 -4.69 -0.04 -12.27
CA SER A 435 -5.26 -1.39 -12.17
C SER A 435 -4.54 -2.48 -12.97
N GLY A 436 -4.01 -3.44 -12.22
CA GLY A 436 -3.63 -4.74 -12.75
C GLY A 436 -2.21 -5.13 -12.32
N PRO A 437 -1.90 -6.43 -12.25
CA PRO A 437 -0.58 -6.94 -11.89
C PRO A 437 0.44 -6.78 -13.05
N GLY A 438 0.15 -5.91 -14.02
CA GLY A 438 0.99 -5.65 -15.19
C GLY A 438 1.88 -4.43 -15.02
N CYS A 439 1.33 -3.25 -14.67
CA CYS A 439 1.96 -1.97 -15.01
C CYS A 439 3.44 -1.81 -14.65
N TRP A 440 3.91 -2.18 -13.45
CA TRP A 440 5.33 -1.98 -13.07
C TRP A 440 6.26 -3.13 -13.45
N GLY A 441 5.80 -4.38 -13.42
CA GLY A 441 6.53 -5.50 -14.02
C GLY A 441 6.66 -5.34 -15.55
N CYS A 442 5.62 -4.80 -16.19
CA CYS A 442 5.64 -4.38 -17.58
C CYS A 442 6.48 -3.12 -17.80
N LEU A 443 6.45 -2.08 -16.96
CA LEU A 443 7.31 -0.88 -17.11
C LEU A 443 8.80 -1.21 -16.94
N SER A 444 9.16 -2.00 -15.92
CA SER A 444 10.53 -2.47 -15.70
C SER A 444 11.00 -3.28 -16.90
N ARG A 445 10.29 -4.37 -17.22
CA ARG A 445 10.66 -5.24 -18.34
C ARG A 445 10.54 -4.51 -19.69
N ALA A 446 9.61 -3.59 -19.89
CA ALA A 446 9.50 -2.79 -21.11
C ALA A 446 10.61 -1.75 -21.23
N ALA A 447 11.05 -1.11 -20.15
CA ALA A 447 12.19 -0.19 -20.19
C ALA A 447 13.49 -0.94 -20.52
N THR A 448 13.70 -2.10 -19.89
CA THR A 448 14.78 -3.06 -20.21
C THR A 448 14.66 -3.55 -21.67
N LEU A 449 13.46 -3.93 -22.12
CA LEU A 449 13.16 -4.33 -23.50
C LEU A 449 13.11 -3.16 -24.50
N ARG A 450 13.19 -1.90 -24.06
CA ARG A 450 13.25 -0.73 -24.97
C ARG A 450 14.66 -0.55 -25.51
N ARG A 451 15.69 -0.90 -24.71
CA ARG A 451 17.09 -0.88 -25.17
C ARG A 451 17.34 -1.85 -26.33
N VAL A 452 16.50 -2.88 -26.47
CA VAL A 452 16.39 -3.76 -27.65
C VAL A 452 16.19 -2.99 -28.96
N HIS A 453 15.84 -1.70 -28.96
CA HIS A 453 15.79 -0.87 -30.17
C HIS A 453 16.50 0.46 -29.94
N GLN A 454 17.74 0.60 -30.41
CA GLN A 454 18.49 1.85 -30.32
C GLN A 454 17.86 2.96 -31.19
N ARG A 455 18.32 4.21 -31.03
CA ARG A 455 17.85 5.37 -31.83
C ARG A 455 18.15 5.24 -33.34
N GLY A 456 18.92 4.23 -33.75
CA GLY A 456 19.30 3.94 -35.14
C GLY A 456 18.66 2.69 -35.76
N PHE A 457 17.61 2.12 -35.19
CA PHE A 457 16.95 0.86 -35.64
C PHE A 457 17.75 -0.44 -35.46
N GLU A 458 18.91 -0.40 -34.81
CA GLU A 458 19.68 -1.60 -34.46
C GLU A 458 19.30 -2.17 -33.09
N TYR A 459 19.40 -3.50 -32.97
CA TYR A 459 19.04 -4.26 -31.78
C TYR A 459 20.21 -4.36 -30.79
N HIS A 460 19.98 -4.10 -29.50
CA HIS A 460 21.03 -4.19 -28.49
C HIS A 460 21.31 -5.64 -28.09
N GLU A 461 22.50 -6.14 -28.45
CA GLU A 461 22.94 -7.54 -28.36
C GLU A 461 22.61 -8.22 -27.02
N GLN A 462 23.10 -7.67 -25.89
CA GLN A 462 22.80 -8.20 -24.54
C GLN A 462 21.29 -8.34 -24.23
N ALA A 463 20.46 -7.43 -24.76
CA ALA A 463 19.02 -7.43 -24.54
C ALA A 463 18.32 -8.50 -25.40
N VAL A 464 18.86 -8.76 -26.59
CA VAL A 464 18.47 -9.84 -27.50
C VAL A 464 18.86 -11.20 -26.91
N ASP A 465 20.07 -11.35 -26.38
CA ASP A 465 20.52 -12.59 -25.72
C ASP A 465 19.74 -12.87 -24.43
N ALA A 466 19.47 -11.85 -23.62
CA ALA A 466 18.61 -11.97 -22.44
C ALA A 466 17.13 -12.28 -22.78
N LEU A 467 16.68 -11.98 -24.01
CA LEU A 467 15.38 -12.42 -24.55
C LEU A 467 15.44 -13.89 -25.01
N ARG A 468 16.46 -14.25 -25.81
CA ARG A 468 16.73 -15.60 -26.33
C ARG A 468 16.83 -16.60 -25.19
N ALA A 469 17.63 -16.32 -24.16
CA ALA A 469 17.81 -17.16 -22.98
C ALA A 469 16.53 -17.38 -22.14
N ARG A 470 15.48 -16.55 -22.35
CA ARG A 470 14.19 -16.65 -21.66
C ARG A 470 13.10 -17.31 -22.52
N CYS A 471 13.36 -17.58 -23.80
CA CYS A 471 12.48 -18.36 -24.66
C CYS A 471 12.71 -19.86 -24.42
N VAL A 472 11.64 -20.64 -24.32
CA VAL A 472 11.73 -22.09 -24.11
C VAL A 472 11.48 -22.80 -25.43
N VAL A 473 12.48 -23.54 -25.93
CA VAL A 473 12.27 -24.47 -27.05
C VAL A 473 11.42 -25.63 -26.56
N ALA A 474 10.25 -25.84 -27.16
CA ALA A 474 9.36 -26.95 -26.88
C ALA A 474 9.85 -28.24 -27.58
N ASP A 475 9.28 -29.39 -27.20
CA ASP A 475 9.71 -30.72 -27.70
C ASP A 475 9.48 -30.91 -29.22
N ASP A 476 8.73 -30.01 -29.85
CA ASP A 476 8.47 -29.92 -31.30
C ASP A 476 9.41 -28.93 -32.04
N GLY A 477 10.31 -28.26 -31.33
CA GLY A 477 11.19 -27.22 -31.85
C GLY A 477 10.59 -25.81 -31.87
N ALA A 478 9.34 -25.62 -31.43
CA ALA A 478 8.70 -24.32 -31.40
C ALA A 478 9.22 -23.43 -30.26
N TRP A 479 9.41 -22.13 -30.54
CA TRP A 479 9.80 -21.15 -29.53
C TRP A 479 8.59 -20.73 -28.70
N LYS A 480 8.56 -21.12 -27.43
CA LYS A 480 7.56 -20.63 -26.47
C LYS A 480 8.02 -19.31 -25.86
N LEU A 481 7.27 -18.24 -26.17
CA LEU A 481 7.52 -16.91 -25.62
C LEU A 481 7.46 -16.89 -24.07
N PRO A 482 8.17 -15.96 -23.42
CA PRO A 482 7.99 -15.67 -22.00
C PRO A 482 6.54 -15.33 -21.65
N ALA A 483 6.05 -15.80 -20.49
CA ALA A 483 4.68 -15.56 -20.02
C ALA A 483 4.26 -14.08 -19.98
N VAL A 484 5.23 -13.16 -19.83
CA VAL A 484 5.00 -11.70 -19.78
C VAL A 484 4.68 -11.08 -21.15
N LEU A 485 4.98 -11.77 -22.26
CA LEU A 485 4.60 -11.31 -23.61
C LEU A 485 3.17 -11.72 -24.00
N TYR A 486 2.57 -12.69 -23.30
CA TYR A 486 1.17 -13.05 -23.49
C TYR A 486 0.26 -12.18 -22.63
N LEU A 487 -0.67 -11.47 -23.28
CA LEU A 487 -1.73 -10.75 -22.59
C LEU A 487 -2.90 -11.70 -22.29
N ARG A 488 -3.31 -11.71 -21.00
CA ARG A 488 -4.44 -12.42 -20.36
C ARG A 488 -4.26 -13.88 -19.93
N ASN A 489 -4.49 -14.11 -18.63
CA ASN A 489 -5.33 -15.21 -18.17
C ASN A 489 -6.81 -14.84 -18.43
N LEU A 490 -7.63 -15.83 -18.78
CA LEU A 490 -9.01 -15.67 -19.29
C LEU A 490 -10.09 -15.28 -18.24
N GLU A 491 -9.72 -14.99 -17.00
CA GLU A 491 -10.66 -14.86 -15.87
C GLU A 491 -10.52 -13.50 -15.15
N GLY A 492 -11.21 -12.47 -15.65
CA GLY A 492 -11.27 -11.15 -14.98
C GLY A 492 -11.98 -10.06 -15.78
N SER A 493 -12.83 -9.27 -15.11
CA SER A 493 -13.75 -8.27 -15.69
C SER A 493 -13.12 -6.92 -16.08
N HIS A 494 -11.84 -6.88 -16.44
CA HIS A 494 -11.13 -5.65 -16.82
C HIS A 494 -10.90 -5.59 -18.35
N ALA A 495 -11.99 -5.47 -19.11
CA ALA A 495 -11.95 -5.56 -20.58
C ALA A 495 -11.81 -4.20 -21.31
N ASP A 496 -12.12 -3.07 -20.66
CA ASP A 496 -12.57 -1.86 -21.38
C ASP A 496 -11.47 -0.82 -21.71
N LEU A 497 -10.19 -1.11 -21.40
CA LEU A 497 -9.03 -0.29 -21.80
C LEU A 497 -7.92 -1.09 -22.50
N TYR A 498 -8.05 -2.42 -22.55
CA TYR A 498 -7.13 -3.32 -23.24
C TYR A 498 -7.96 -4.20 -24.18
N GLY A 499 -8.27 -3.62 -25.35
CA GLY A 499 -9.00 -4.29 -26.42
C GLY A 499 -8.20 -5.42 -27.06
N GLY A 500 -8.90 -6.31 -27.78
CA GLY A 500 -8.28 -7.32 -28.63
C GLY A 500 -7.79 -8.60 -27.92
N VAL A 501 -8.25 -9.75 -28.43
CA VAL A 501 -7.56 -11.03 -28.23
C VAL A 501 -6.75 -11.29 -29.50
N GLU A 502 -5.51 -10.78 -29.53
CA GLU A 502 -4.55 -11.08 -30.60
C GLU A 502 -3.88 -12.42 -30.27
N SER A 503 -4.18 -13.47 -31.04
CA SER A 503 -3.49 -14.76 -30.92
C SER A 503 -2.04 -14.61 -31.41
N LEU A 504 -1.09 -14.61 -30.48
CA LEU A 504 0.34 -14.48 -30.80
C LEU A 504 0.88 -15.79 -31.41
N SER A 505 0.85 -15.89 -32.73
CA SER A 505 1.61 -16.90 -33.48
C SER A 505 2.90 -16.29 -34.02
N ILE A 506 4.03 -16.95 -33.74
CA ILE A 506 5.33 -16.63 -34.38
C ILE A 506 5.30 -17.02 -35.87
N GLU A 507 4.33 -17.84 -36.27
CA GLU A 507 4.07 -18.24 -37.66
C GLU A 507 2.88 -17.42 -38.20
N GLY A 508 3.03 -16.78 -39.38
CA GLY A 508 1.87 -16.24 -40.13
C GLY A 508 1.81 -14.73 -40.48
N GLN A 509 2.79 -13.91 -40.11
CA GLN A 509 2.96 -12.55 -40.66
C GLN A 509 4.35 -12.45 -41.31
N GLU A 510 4.41 -12.25 -42.62
CA GLU A 510 5.64 -11.94 -43.34
C GLU A 510 5.78 -10.41 -43.37
N ASP A 511 6.59 -9.85 -42.48
CA ASP A 511 7.01 -8.45 -42.60
C ASP A 511 8.19 -8.38 -43.59
N ASN A 512 8.14 -7.44 -44.55
CA ASN A 512 9.12 -7.32 -45.64
C ASN A 512 10.58 -7.06 -45.19
N GLN A 513 10.83 -6.89 -43.89
CA GLN A 513 12.17 -6.72 -43.31
C GLN A 513 12.86 -8.05 -42.98
N ASP A 514 12.11 -9.17 -42.90
CA ASP A 514 12.65 -10.49 -42.55
C ASP A 514 13.32 -11.22 -43.74
N ALA A 515 13.25 -10.65 -44.96
CA ALA A 515 13.62 -11.35 -46.19
C ALA A 515 15.12 -11.71 -46.28
N ASP A 516 15.99 -10.82 -45.79
CA ASP A 516 17.45 -10.87 -46.01
C ASP A 516 18.24 -11.63 -44.93
N ILE A 517 17.58 -12.14 -43.87
CA ILE A 517 18.25 -12.89 -42.78
C ILE A 517 18.26 -14.40 -43.11
N GLU A 518 19.39 -14.95 -43.51
CA GLU A 518 19.52 -16.38 -43.89
C GLU A 518 19.36 -17.35 -42.71
N ASP A 519 19.72 -16.95 -41.49
CA ASP A 519 19.62 -17.80 -40.30
C ASP A 519 18.19 -17.80 -39.71
N GLU A 520 17.59 -18.99 -39.59
CA GLU A 520 16.22 -19.17 -39.11
C GLU A 520 16.06 -18.86 -37.60
N GLU A 521 17.10 -19.09 -36.80
CA GLU A 521 17.10 -18.79 -35.37
C GLU A 521 17.27 -17.28 -35.13
N GLU A 522 18.14 -16.62 -35.89
CA GLU A 522 18.28 -15.16 -35.89
C GLU A 522 16.99 -14.47 -36.32
N ARG A 523 16.37 -14.91 -37.43
CA ARG A 523 15.08 -14.40 -37.92
C ARG A 523 13.96 -14.56 -36.88
N LYS A 524 13.87 -15.71 -36.20
CA LYS A 524 12.94 -15.91 -35.06
C LYS A 524 13.26 -14.98 -33.89
N THR A 525 14.54 -14.79 -33.57
CA THR A 525 15.00 -13.92 -32.48
C THR A 525 14.58 -12.46 -32.73
N VAL A 526 14.85 -11.92 -33.92
CA VAL A 526 14.46 -10.56 -34.35
C VAL A 526 12.94 -10.38 -34.27
N ARG A 527 12.16 -11.37 -34.69
CA ARG A 527 10.69 -11.31 -34.62
C ARG A 527 10.14 -11.30 -33.19
N VAL A 528 10.76 -12.02 -32.25
CA VAL A 528 10.43 -11.93 -30.82
C VAL A 528 10.78 -10.55 -30.27
N ALA A 529 11.93 -9.98 -30.66
CA ALA A 529 12.36 -8.66 -30.25
C ALA A 529 11.44 -7.53 -30.79
N HIS A 530 10.98 -7.64 -32.03
CA HIS A 530 9.98 -6.74 -32.63
C HIS A 530 8.64 -6.80 -31.88
N LEU A 531 8.13 -8.01 -31.61
CA LEU A 531 6.88 -8.19 -30.86
C LEU A 531 6.98 -7.66 -29.42
N ALA A 532 8.11 -7.91 -28.75
CA ALA A 532 8.39 -7.36 -27.42
C ALA A 532 8.43 -5.82 -27.44
N SER A 533 9.01 -5.23 -28.48
CA SER A 533 9.05 -3.78 -28.70
C SER A 533 7.65 -3.18 -28.89
N LYS A 534 6.80 -3.77 -29.74
CA LYS A 534 5.39 -3.34 -29.93
C LYS A 534 4.62 -3.33 -28.60
N ARG A 535 4.73 -4.40 -27.80
CA ARG A 535 4.10 -4.51 -26.47
C ARG A 535 4.68 -3.54 -25.44
N CYS A 536 5.99 -3.28 -25.51
CA CYS A 536 6.68 -2.27 -24.71
C CYS A 536 6.10 -0.87 -24.98
N TYR A 537 6.05 -0.42 -26.25
CA TYR A 537 5.54 0.91 -26.60
C TYR A 537 4.09 1.12 -26.15
N ARG A 538 3.20 0.14 -26.34
CA ARG A 538 1.81 0.18 -25.83
C ARG A 538 1.77 0.36 -24.30
N SER A 539 2.51 -0.48 -23.58
CA SER A 539 2.54 -0.49 -22.11
C SER A 539 3.11 0.81 -21.52
N LEU A 540 4.20 1.33 -22.09
CA LEU A 540 4.83 2.57 -21.65
C LEU A 540 3.95 3.79 -21.91
N SER A 541 3.37 3.89 -23.12
CA SER A 541 2.51 5.03 -23.51
C SER A 541 1.32 5.19 -22.56
N ILE A 542 0.62 4.09 -22.27
CA ILE A 542 -0.53 4.07 -21.38
C ILE A 542 -0.10 4.37 -19.93
N SER A 543 0.96 3.72 -19.43
CA SER A 543 1.38 3.88 -18.03
C SER A 543 1.90 5.28 -17.72
N LEU A 544 2.63 5.92 -18.65
CA LEU A 544 3.16 7.27 -18.49
C LEU A 544 2.07 8.34 -18.55
N LEU A 545 1.08 8.15 -19.42
CA LEU A 545 -0.15 8.95 -19.47
C LEU A 545 -0.86 8.93 -18.10
N LEU A 546 -0.96 7.77 -17.47
CA LEU A 546 -1.62 7.58 -16.17
C LEU A 546 -0.83 8.21 -15.01
N CYS A 547 0.51 8.18 -15.06
CA CYS A 547 1.36 8.93 -14.12
C CYS A 547 1.28 10.46 -14.34
N GLY A 548 0.83 10.90 -15.53
CA GLY A 548 0.72 12.31 -15.92
C GLY A 548 1.90 12.87 -16.72
N CYS A 549 2.89 12.03 -17.08
CA CYS A 549 4.03 12.38 -17.95
C CYS A 549 3.60 12.42 -19.42
N LEU A 550 2.81 13.44 -19.78
CA LEU A 550 2.15 13.52 -21.09
C LEU A 550 3.16 13.62 -22.25
N LYS A 551 4.28 14.33 -22.06
CA LYS A 551 5.33 14.45 -23.08
C LYS A 551 5.97 13.10 -23.39
N SER A 552 6.51 12.40 -22.39
CA SER A 552 7.05 11.06 -22.55
C SER A 552 6.01 10.07 -23.11
N ALA A 553 4.76 10.11 -22.62
CA ALA A 553 3.69 9.27 -23.13
C ALA A 553 3.45 9.49 -24.65
N TYR A 554 3.38 10.74 -25.11
CA TYR A 554 3.22 11.09 -26.52
C TYR A 554 4.42 10.63 -27.37
N ASP A 555 5.63 10.79 -26.83
CA ASP A 555 6.89 10.39 -27.45
C ASP A 555 6.98 8.88 -27.65
N PHE A 556 6.69 8.09 -26.62
CA PHE A 556 6.64 6.62 -26.71
C PHE A 556 5.55 6.15 -27.67
N CYS A 557 4.39 6.79 -27.64
CA CYS A 557 3.27 6.44 -28.51
C CYS A 557 3.60 6.70 -29.99
N THR A 558 4.24 7.84 -30.29
CA THR A 558 4.66 8.20 -31.64
C THR A 558 5.79 7.29 -32.16
N ARG A 559 6.73 6.86 -31.30
CA ARG A 559 7.76 5.88 -31.68
C ARG A 559 7.17 4.49 -31.94
N GLY A 560 6.22 4.05 -31.13
CA GLY A 560 5.48 2.81 -31.37
C GLY A 560 4.72 2.83 -32.70
N LEU A 561 4.06 3.93 -33.03
CA LEU A 561 3.37 4.11 -34.32
C LEU A 561 4.32 4.23 -35.52
N ALA A 562 5.57 4.65 -35.33
CA ALA A 562 6.57 4.62 -36.40
C ALA A 562 6.98 3.19 -36.78
N ILE A 563 6.93 2.26 -35.82
CA ILE A 563 7.22 0.83 -36.00
C ILE A 563 5.97 0.06 -36.43
N THR A 564 4.79 0.40 -35.89
CA THR A 564 3.51 -0.23 -36.25
C THR A 564 2.44 0.84 -36.54
N PRO A 565 2.39 1.38 -37.78
CA PRO A 565 1.50 2.51 -38.11
C PRO A 565 -0.01 2.22 -37.99
N GLY A 566 -0.42 0.97 -38.16
CA GLY A 566 -1.82 0.52 -38.07
C GLY A 566 -2.25 0.07 -36.67
N ASP A 567 -1.49 0.39 -35.62
CA ASP A 567 -1.77 -0.08 -34.27
C ASP A 567 -2.92 0.68 -33.59
N GLU A 568 -4.12 0.09 -33.58
CA GLU A 568 -5.34 0.73 -33.04
C GLU A 568 -5.21 1.17 -31.57
N GLU A 569 -4.52 0.38 -30.72
CA GLU A 569 -4.32 0.73 -29.30
C GLU A 569 -3.42 1.96 -29.15
N LEU A 570 -2.33 2.04 -29.93
CA LEU A 570 -1.47 3.22 -29.93
C LEU A 570 -2.18 4.44 -30.54
N LEU A 571 -2.98 4.27 -31.61
CA LEU A 571 -3.75 5.37 -32.19
C LEU A 571 -4.75 5.95 -31.16
N GLN A 572 -5.50 5.09 -30.46
CA GLN A 572 -6.42 5.50 -29.39
C GLN A 572 -5.69 6.16 -28.22
N ALA A 573 -4.54 5.60 -27.78
CA ALA A 573 -3.73 6.21 -26.72
C ALA A 573 -3.23 7.61 -27.12
N LYS A 574 -2.80 7.80 -28.37
CA LYS A 574 -2.32 9.10 -28.89
C LYS A 574 -3.41 10.16 -28.88
N GLU A 575 -4.60 9.84 -29.40
CA GLU A 575 -5.75 10.74 -29.37
C GLU A 575 -6.12 11.13 -27.93
N TYR A 576 -6.10 10.16 -27.03
CA TYR A 576 -6.43 10.37 -25.63
C TYR A 576 -5.41 11.27 -24.89
N ILE A 577 -4.11 11.08 -25.14
CA ILE A 577 -3.04 11.97 -24.62
C ILE A 577 -3.27 13.41 -25.09
N GLN A 578 -3.56 13.61 -26.38
CA GLN A 578 -3.84 14.94 -26.95
C GLN A 578 -5.09 15.58 -26.33
N ASN A 579 -6.16 14.81 -26.13
CA ASN A 579 -7.40 15.29 -25.51
C ASN A 579 -7.20 15.70 -24.03
N ILE A 580 -6.40 14.97 -23.25
CA ILE A 580 -6.03 15.41 -21.88
C ILE A 580 -5.15 16.66 -21.92
N ALA A 581 -4.18 16.74 -22.83
CA ALA A 581 -3.30 17.89 -22.94
C ALA A 581 -4.08 19.19 -23.22
N LYS A 582 -5.01 19.18 -24.19
CA LYS A 582 -5.91 20.31 -24.49
C LYS A 582 -6.68 20.78 -23.25
N ARG A 583 -7.25 19.84 -22.49
CA ARG A 583 -7.99 20.14 -21.24
C ARG A 583 -7.11 20.73 -20.15
N ARG A 584 -5.89 20.21 -19.94
CA ARG A 584 -4.97 20.68 -18.90
C ARG A 584 -4.36 22.05 -19.22
N LEU A 585 -3.92 22.24 -20.47
CA LEU A 585 -3.28 23.47 -20.93
C LEU A 585 -4.29 24.58 -21.32
N LYS A 586 -5.57 24.23 -21.49
CA LYS A 586 -6.68 25.14 -21.90
C LYS A 586 -6.44 25.78 -23.27
N VAL A 587 -6.02 24.96 -24.24
CA VAL A 587 -5.71 25.35 -25.63
C VAL A 587 -6.39 24.40 -26.62
N ASP A 588 -6.76 24.92 -27.79
CA ASP A 588 -7.42 24.14 -28.85
C ASP A 588 -6.44 23.29 -29.68
N GLU A 589 -5.20 23.76 -29.82
CA GLU A 589 -4.06 23.05 -30.41
C GLU A 589 -2.92 22.95 -29.38
N VAL A 590 -2.16 21.85 -29.41
CA VAL A 590 -1.14 21.53 -28.41
C VAL A 590 0.21 21.37 -29.11
N ASP A 591 1.20 22.18 -28.75
CA ASP A 591 2.60 21.90 -29.06
C ASP A 591 3.10 20.78 -28.14
N ILE A 592 3.84 19.83 -28.71
CA ILE A 592 4.47 18.71 -28.00
C ILE A 592 5.53 19.23 -27.01
N ASN A 593 6.15 20.37 -27.31
CA ASN A 593 7.17 20.98 -26.45
C ASN A 593 6.59 21.54 -25.15
N ASP A 594 5.33 21.98 -25.17
CA ASP A 594 4.59 22.54 -24.03
C ASP A 594 3.92 21.44 -23.15
N LEU A 595 4.03 20.17 -23.55
CA LEU A 595 3.50 19.06 -22.75
C LEU A 595 4.28 18.90 -21.42
N PRO A 596 3.59 18.75 -20.28
CA PRO A 596 4.25 18.42 -19.02
C PRO A 596 4.84 17.00 -19.08
N ASP A 597 6.06 16.84 -18.59
CA ASP A 597 6.74 15.53 -18.47
C ASP A 597 6.92 15.07 -17.01
N GLN A 598 6.46 15.90 -16.07
CA GLN A 598 6.40 15.56 -14.65
C GLN A 598 4.96 15.18 -14.28
N GLY A 599 4.86 14.07 -13.56
CA GLY A 599 3.65 13.47 -13.05
C GLY A 599 3.68 13.34 -11.53
N LEU A 600 2.64 12.73 -10.98
CA LEU A 600 2.55 12.40 -9.55
C LEU A 600 2.13 10.94 -9.40
N VAL A 601 2.75 10.26 -8.45
CA VAL A 601 2.47 8.87 -8.08
C VAL A 601 2.31 8.76 -6.56
N ARG A 602 2.17 7.52 -6.07
CA ARG A 602 2.17 7.20 -4.63
C ARG A 602 3.10 6.03 -4.36
N ARG A 603 3.64 5.95 -3.15
CA ARG A 603 4.30 4.74 -2.66
C ARG A 603 3.23 3.70 -2.33
N GLU A 604 3.49 2.45 -2.70
CA GLU A 604 2.82 1.29 -2.16
C GLU A 604 3.89 0.36 -1.59
N ILE A 605 3.59 -0.33 -0.49
CA ILE A 605 4.48 -1.38 0.01
C ILE A 605 4.29 -2.59 -0.90
N TYR A 606 5.30 -2.91 -1.70
CA TYR A 606 5.26 -4.05 -2.61
C TYR A 606 5.15 -5.36 -1.80
N PRO A 607 4.22 -6.28 -2.08
CA PRO A 607 4.02 -7.49 -1.28
C PRO A 607 5.16 -8.51 -1.30
N TRP A 608 6.19 -8.26 -2.09
CA TRP A 608 7.43 -9.04 -2.22
C TRP A 608 8.66 -8.24 -1.75
N ASN A 609 8.45 -7.06 -1.15
CA ASN A 609 9.52 -6.27 -0.54
C ASN A 609 9.74 -6.75 0.89
N ASP A 610 10.50 -7.82 1.03
CA ASP A 610 10.85 -8.43 2.31
C ASP A 610 11.99 -7.66 3.04
N HIS A 611 12.42 -6.51 2.51
CA HIS A 611 13.53 -5.69 3.03
C HIS A 611 13.09 -4.55 3.97
N GLU A 612 11.78 -4.25 4.09
CA GLU A 612 11.32 -3.23 5.04
C GLU A 612 11.29 -3.82 6.47
N PRO A 613 12.10 -3.29 7.42
CA PRO A 613 12.15 -3.84 8.77
C PRO A 613 10.90 -3.45 9.58
N ASP A 614 10.53 -4.28 10.55
CA ASP A 614 9.68 -3.81 11.65
C ASP A 614 10.50 -2.82 12.50
N ARG A 615 10.21 -1.53 12.30
CA ARG A 615 10.90 -0.43 13.00
C ARG A 615 10.67 -0.43 14.51
N TYR A 616 9.67 -1.18 15.00
CA TYR A 616 9.31 -1.28 16.41
C TYR A 616 9.76 -2.58 17.07
N ALA A 617 10.35 -3.51 16.30
CA ALA A 617 10.93 -4.73 16.83
C ALA A 617 12.19 -4.43 17.68
N GLN A 618 12.41 -5.23 18.72
CA GLN A 618 13.53 -5.03 19.65
C GLN A 618 14.89 -5.06 18.93
N GLU A 619 15.07 -5.96 17.97
CA GLU A 619 16.29 -6.07 17.16
C GLU A 619 16.61 -4.76 16.39
N THR A 620 15.58 -4.08 15.88
CA THR A 620 15.74 -2.76 15.24
C THR A 620 16.12 -1.68 16.26
N LEU A 621 15.49 -1.68 17.44
CA LEU A 621 15.83 -0.75 18.51
C LEU A 621 17.26 -0.96 19.03
N ASP A 622 17.69 -2.21 19.18
CA ASP A 622 19.03 -2.58 19.62
C ASP A 622 20.08 -2.12 18.59
N PHE A 623 19.82 -2.32 17.29
CA PHE A 623 20.67 -1.80 16.21
C PHE A 623 20.78 -0.27 16.24
N LEU A 624 19.64 0.43 16.27
CA LEU A 624 19.61 1.90 16.26
C LEU A 624 20.26 2.49 17.52
N ASN A 625 20.05 1.87 18.69
CA ASN A 625 20.69 2.31 19.94
C ASN A 625 22.21 2.10 19.93
N LYS A 626 22.70 1.06 19.27
CA LYS A 626 24.14 0.83 19.10
C LYS A 626 24.79 1.88 18.20
N GLU A 627 24.15 2.26 17.08
CA GLU A 627 24.68 3.36 16.24
C GLU A 627 24.54 4.72 16.97
N LEU A 628 23.47 4.95 17.74
CA LEU A 628 23.32 6.13 18.61
C LEU A 628 24.35 6.20 19.73
N GLU A 629 24.87 5.08 20.26
CA GLU A 629 25.92 5.11 21.28
C GLU A 629 27.21 5.77 20.76
N ILE A 630 27.45 5.72 19.45
CA ILE A 630 28.58 6.36 18.77
C ILE A 630 28.29 7.84 18.48
N ALA A 631 27.12 8.15 17.93
CA ALA A 631 26.78 9.49 17.43
C ALA A 631 26.13 10.42 18.48
N ALA A 632 25.48 9.86 19.49
CA ALA A 632 24.71 10.57 20.52
C ALA A 632 24.67 9.77 21.84
N PRO A 633 25.82 9.59 22.53
CA PRO A 633 25.93 8.70 23.69
C PRO A 633 24.98 9.03 24.85
N LYS A 634 24.45 10.26 24.91
CA LYS A 634 23.49 10.71 25.93
C LYS A 634 22.03 10.32 25.67
N VAL A 635 21.68 9.77 24.51
CA VAL A 635 20.30 9.39 24.18
C VAL A 635 20.13 7.90 23.83
N GLU A 636 18.87 7.49 23.74
CA GLU A 636 18.42 6.19 23.25
C GLU A 636 17.12 6.36 22.46
N VAL A 637 16.90 5.52 21.45
CA VAL A 637 15.61 5.42 20.75
C VAL A 637 14.68 4.43 21.45
N LYS A 638 13.43 4.82 21.63
CA LYS A 638 12.34 3.98 22.17
C LYS A 638 11.09 4.12 21.32
N VAL A 639 10.20 3.13 21.43
CA VAL A 639 8.85 3.21 20.86
C VAL A 639 7.97 4.06 21.78
N VAL A 640 7.25 5.00 21.18
CA VAL A 640 6.32 5.91 21.86
C VAL A 640 4.95 5.78 21.23
N GLU A 641 3.88 5.87 22.02
CA GLU A 641 2.53 6.02 21.50
C GLU A 641 2.07 7.48 21.70
N LEU A 642 1.83 8.18 20.59
CA LEU A 642 1.43 9.59 20.58
C LEU A 642 -0.01 9.75 20.08
N PRO A 643 -0.81 10.66 20.64
CA PRO A 643 -2.17 10.93 20.17
C PRO A 643 -2.19 11.45 18.72
N ASN A 644 -3.15 10.95 17.93
CA ASN A 644 -3.41 11.39 16.57
C ASN A 644 -4.08 12.78 16.58
N LEU A 645 -3.28 13.82 16.39
CA LEU A 645 -3.70 15.22 16.49
C LEU A 645 -4.83 15.59 15.49
N VAL A 646 -4.90 14.93 14.32
CA VAL A 646 -5.94 15.17 13.31
C VAL A 646 -7.32 14.68 13.77
N GLU A 647 -7.36 13.58 14.52
CA GLU A 647 -8.59 13.05 15.12
C GLU A 647 -8.92 13.76 16.45
N ALA A 648 -7.90 14.12 17.24
CA ALA A 648 -8.07 14.92 18.46
C ALA A 648 -8.72 16.29 18.18
N LEU A 649 -8.33 16.98 17.11
CA LEU A 649 -8.93 18.26 16.72
C LEU A 649 -10.39 18.13 16.23
N ARG A 650 -10.77 16.96 15.68
CA ARG A 650 -12.15 16.67 15.24
C ARG A 650 -13.08 16.31 16.39
N ASN A 651 -12.56 15.80 17.50
CA ASN A 651 -13.31 15.39 18.69
C ASN A 651 -13.34 16.46 19.80
N THR A 652 -13.58 17.72 19.44
CA THR A 652 -13.57 18.86 20.40
C THR A 652 -14.82 18.98 21.29
N GLU A 653 -15.90 18.24 21.01
CA GLU A 653 -17.17 18.31 21.78
C GLU A 653 -17.58 16.99 22.48
N GLY A 654 -16.69 15.99 22.58
CA GLY A 654 -17.00 14.71 23.23
C GLY A 654 -15.84 14.09 23.98
N TYR A 655 -16.12 13.47 25.13
CA TYR A 655 -15.18 12.67 25.94
C TYR A 655 -14.82 11.33 25.25
N GLY A 656 -14.32 11.39 24.02
CA GLY A 656 -13.88 10.21 23.25
C GLY A 656 -12.40 9.89 23.47
N VAL A 657 -12.05 8.61 23.37
CA VAL A 657 -10.64 8.16 23.40
C VAL A 657 -9.91 8.73 22.19
N ILE A 658 -8.83 9.48 22.43
CA ILE A 658 -7.94 9.95 21.37
C ILE A 658 -7.13 8.74 20.87
N THR A 659 -7.24 8.43 19.58
CA THR A 659 -6.46 7.35 18.96
C THR A 659 -4.96 7.64 19.06
N THR A 660 -4.15 6.62 19.33
CA THR A 660 -2.68 6.74 19.38
C THR A 660 -2.03 6.10 18.16
N ASN A 661 -0.89 6.66 17.76
CA ASN A 661 0.00 6.11 16.73
C ASN A 661 1.35 5.80 17.36
N LYS A 662 1.93 4.64 17.02
CA LYS A 662 3.31 4.31 17.38
C LYS A 662 4.29 5.14 16.54
N GLN A 663 5.31 5.66 17.19
CA GLN A 663 6.45 6.35 16.59
C GLN A 663 7.73 5.92 17.30
N LEU A 664 8.88 6.18 16.67
CA LEU A 664 10.17 6.14 17.34
C LEU A 664 10.46 7.54 17.88
N GLY A 665 10.89 7.63 19.14
CA GLY A 665 11.32 8.86 19.78
C GLY A 665 12.69 8.71 20.41
N LEU A 666 13.47 9.79 20.43
CA LEU A 666 14.73 9.87 21.16
C LEU A 666 14.49 10.32 22.61
N PHE A 667 15.14 9.66 23.55
CA PHE A 667 15.04 9.89 24.99
C PHE A 667 16.42 10.13 25.56
N ALA A 668 16.53 11.14 26.44
CA ALA A 668 17.74 11.36 27.22
C ALA A 668 17.95 10.23 28.24
N LYS A 669 19.18 9.74 28.35
CA LYS A 669 19.64 8.80 29.40
C LYS A 669 20.20 9.52 30.62
N GLU A 670 20.67 10.75 30.42
CA GLU A 670 21.22 11.66 31.44
C GLU A 670 20.89 13.11 31.08
N ASP A 671 21.12 14.03 32.01
CA ASP A 671 20.87 15.46 31.79
C ASP A 671 21.78 16.02 30.69
N ILE A 672 21.18 16.85 29.81
CA ILE A 672 21.83 17.51 28.67
C ILE A 672 21.72 19.01 28.88
N GLU A 673 22.87 19.70 28.91
CA GLU A 673 22.91 21.13 29.21
C GLU A 673 22.56 21.99 27.97
N PRO A 674 21.94 23.17 28.14
CA PRO A 674 21.63 24.05 27.02
C PRO A 674 22.88 24.46 26.21
N GLY A 675 22.90 24.08 24.94
CA GLY A 675 24.02 24.33 24.02
C GLY A 675 25.04 23.18 23.91
N GLU A 676 24.82 22.07 24.62
CA GLU A 676 25.56 20.83 24.40
C GLU A 676 25.17 20.17 23.05
N VAL A 677 26.14 19.52 22.39
CA VAL A 677 25.89 18.79 21.13
C VAL A 677 25.19 17.47 21.46
N LEU A 678 23.96 17.32 20.96
CA LEU A 678 23.12 16.15 21.24
C LEU A 678 23.43 14.94 20.35
N LEU A 679 23.67 15.20 19.06
CA LEU A 679 23.93 14.22 18.00
C LEU A 679 24.99 14.81 17.07
N ASP A 680 26.02 14.03 16.76
CA ASP A 680 27.01 14.30 15.73
C ASP A 680 27.06 13.09 14.77
N GLU A 681 26.44 13.23 13.59
CA GLU A 681 26.27 12.16 12.61
C GLU A 681 26.92 12.56 11.27
N LEU A 682 27.91 11.78 10.83
CA LEU A 682 28.49 11.90 9.50
C LEU A 682 27.78 10.97 8.52
N SER A 683 27.14 11.52 7.48
CA SER A 683 26.62 10.73 6.37
C SER A 683 27.60 10.65 5.19
N LEU A 684 27.80 9.43 4.70
CA LEU A 684 28.45 9.15 3.40
C LEU A 684 27.42 9.05 2.26
N LEU A 685 26.13 8.95 2.58
CA LEU A 685 25.04 9.02 1.60
C LEU A 685 24.72 10.50 1.34
N ALA A 686 25.68 11.17 0.71
CA ALA A 686 25.64 12.59 0.35
C ALA A 686 25.94 12.80 -1.14
N ALA A 687 25.30 13.81 -1.73
CA ALA A 687 25.41 14.15 -3.14
C ALA A 687 25.34 15.67 -3.35
N ASN A 688 26.00 16.18 -4.39
CA ASN A 688 25.96 17.59 -4.79
C ASN A 688 25.67 17.76 -6.29
N ASN A 689 24.88 18.77 -6.65
CA ASN A 689 24.42 19.00 -8.03
C ASN A 689 25.21 20.08 -8.80
N LEU A 690 26.34 20.55 -8.28
CA LEU A 690 27.19 21.54 -8.94
C LEU A 690 28.39 20.88 -9.63
N LEU A 691 28.69 21.29 -10.86
CA LEU A 691 29.80 20.73 -11.63
C LEU A 691 31.20 21.16 -11.15
N LYS A 692 31.30 22.27 -10.41
CA LYS A 692 32.57 22.96 -10.13
C LYS A 692 32.68 23.58 -8.73
N GLU A 693 32.07 22.96 -7.72
CA GLU A 693 32.23 23.41 -6.33
C GLU A 693 33.37 22.64 -5.64
N SER A 694 34.16 23.32 -4.80
CA SER A 694 35.23 22.71 -4.01
C SER A 694 34.66 21.99 -2.78
N LEU A 695 33.92 20.89 -2.98
CA LEU A 695 33.39 20.05 -1.91
C LEU A 695 34.17 18.74 -1.77
N CYS A 696 34.26 18.23 -0.54
CA CYS A 696 34.69 16.86 -0.25
C CYS A 696 33.64 15.88 -0.80
N ASP A 697 34.04 14.89 -1.60
CA ASP A 697 33.11 13.91 -2.17
C ASP A 697 32.35 13.11 -1.09
N ALA A 698 33.06 12.68 -0.03
CA ALA A 698 32.48 11.86 1.04
C ALA A 698 31.47 12.61 1.92
N CYS A 699 31.82 13.82 2.41
CA CYS A 699 31.02 14.53 3.41
C CYS A 699 30.34 15.80 2.89
N SER A 700 30.52 16.14 1.60
CA SER A 700 29.99 17.34 0.94
C SER A 700 30.26 18.68 1.65
N THR A 701 31.25 18.71 2.55
CA THR A 701 31.74 19.94 3.21
C THR A 701 32.71 20.67 2.29
N VAL A 702 32.72 22.00 2.36
CA VAL A 702 33.67 22.85 1.60
C VAL A 702 35.10 22.46 1.94
N LEU A 703 35.89 22.13 0.92
CA LEU A 703 37.31 21.83 1.04
C LEU A 703 38.05 23.07 1.58
N PRO A 704 38.96 22.92 2.55
CA PRO A 704 39.78 24.03 3.00
C PRO A 704 40.68 24.54 1.86
N PRO A 705 41.09 25.82 1.88
CA PRO A 705 41.99 26.37 0.88
C PRO A 705 43.28 25.55 0.73
N LEU A 706 43.75 25.40 -0.51
CA LEU A 706 44.99 24.69 -0.83
C LEU A 706 46.23 25.52 -0.42
N THR A 707 46.51 25.55 0.88
CA THR A 707 47.75 26.07 1.49
C THR A 707 48.78 24.96 1.70
N GLU A 708 50.03 25.30 2.04
CA GLU A 708 51.07 24.30 2.36
C GLU A 708 50.67 23.35 3.53
N ASP A 709 49.86 23.85 4.47
CA ASP A 709 49.28 23.05 5.58
C ASP A 709 47.96 22.33 5.24
N SER A 710 47.57 22.26 3.95
CA SER A 710 46.30 21.65 3.55
C SER A 710 46.24 20.16 3.86
N LYS A 711 45.11 19.72 4.44
CA LYS A 711 44.80 18.31 4.72
C LYS A 711 44.03 17.64 3.59
N VAL A 712 43.74 18.36 2.50
CA VAL A 712 43.02 17.81 1.35
C VAL A 712 43.86 16.70 0.70
N VAL A 713 43.22 15.57 0.42
CA VAL A 713 43.82 14.41 -0.25
C VAL A 713 43.00 14.05 -1.49
N SER A 714 43.66 13.70 -2.58
CA SER A 714 43.03 13.11 -3.76
C SER A 714 42.89 11.60 -3.60
N CYS A 715 42.11 10.98 -4.48
CA CYS A 715 42.32 9.55 -4.75
C CYS A 715 43.72 9.33 -5.36
N PRO A 716 44.40 8.20 -5.11
CA PRO A 716 45.60 7.82 -5.85
C PRO A 716 45.32 7.38 -7.30
N ASP A 717 44.09 6.91 -7.55
CA ASP A 717 43.70 6.21 -8.77
C ASP A 717 42.78 7.03 -9.70
N CYS A 718 42.32 8.23 -9.28
CA CYS A 718 41.60 9.18 -10.14
C CYS A 718 41.97 10.64 -9.83
N ASP A 719 42.02 11.48 -10.87
CA ASP A 719 42.54 12.86 -10.79
C ASP A 719 41.50 13.90 -10.31
N ASP A 720 40.20 13.62 -10.45
CA ASP A 720 39.13 14.62 -10.28
C ASP A 720 38.46 14.62 -8.88
N ILE A 721 38.66 13.59 -8.05
CA ILE A 721 37.93 13.40 -6.78
C ILE A 721 38.81 13.75 -5.56
N MET A 722 38.31 14.68 -4.75
CA MET A 722 39.02 15.27 -3.60
C MET A 722 38.28 15.07 -2.28
N PHE A 723 39.04 14.79 -1.21
CA PHE A 723 38.54 14.57 0.14
C PHE A 723 39.18 15.56 1.13
N CYS A 724 38.43 16.01 2.14
CA CYS A 724 38.94 17.02 3.08
C CYS A 724 40.04 16.51 4.04
N ASN A 725 40.18 15.19 4.18
CA ASN A 725 41.21 14.51 4.97
C ASN A 725 41.27 13.00 4.64
N ASN A 726 42.27 12.30 5.19
CA ASN A 726 42.45 10.85 5.03
C ASN A 726 41.29 10.00 5.59
N ASP A 727 40.59 10.43 6.65
CA ASP A 727 39.45 9.67 7.22
C ASP A 727 38.27 9.64 6.23
N CYS A 728 37.98 10.75 5.57
CA CYS A 728 37.00 10.80 4.48
C CYS A 728 37.40 9.94 3.28
N LEU A 729 38.68 9.94 2.89
CA LEU A 729 39.20 9.06 1.82
C LEU A 729 39.05 7.57 2.22
N SER A 730 39.50 7.16 3.41
CA SER A 730 39.38 5.78 3.86
C SER A 730 37.93 5.31 3.94
N ARG A 731 37.03 6.11 4.51
CA ARG A 731 35.60 5.81 4.57
C ARG A 731 34.97 5.68 3.18
N ALA A 732 35.33 6.56 2.25
CA ALA A 732 34.85 6.49 0.88
C ALA A 732 35.32 5.21 0.19
N GLN A 733 36.60 4.86 0.32
CA GLN A 733 37.20 3.62 -0.21
C GLN A 733 36.55 2.35 0.35
N GLU A 734 36.21 2.33 1.64
CA GLU A 734 35.50 1.20 2.27
C GLU A 734 34.01 1.15 1.89
N SER A 735 33.39 2.29 1.57
CA SER A 735 31.92 2.38 1.51
C SER A 735 31.31 2.47 0.12
N TYR A 736 31.93 3.17 -0.86
CA TYR A 736 31.32 3.41 -2.18
C TYR A 736 32.30 3.71 -3.33
N HIS A 737 33.47 4.26 -3.04
CA HIS A 737 34.34 4.86 -4.05
C HIS A 737 34.91 3.87 -5.07
N PRO A 738 35.28 2.62 -4.73
CA PRO A 738 35.78 1.63 -5.70
C PRO A 738 34.80 1.35 -6.85
N ALA A 739 33.49 1.43 -6.62
CA ALA A 739 32.48 1.24 -7.65
C ALA A 739 32.27 2.46 -8.58
N ILE A 740 32.92 3.60 -8.29
CA ILE A 740 32.78 4.85 -9.06
C ILE A 740 34.11 5.57 -9.35
N CYS A 741 35.25 4.98 -8.98
CA CYS A 741 36.56 5.54 -9.26
C CYS A 741 36.78 5.60 -10.78
N ASP A 742 37.28 6.73 -11.29
CA ASP A 742 37.38 7.04 -12.73
C ASP A 742 36.06 6.96 -13.53
N THR A 743 34.89 6.80 -12.87
CA THR A 743 33.60 6.84 -13.56
C THR A 743 32.97 8.21 -13.50
N ASP A 744 32.61 8.73 -14.66
CA ASP A 744 31.96 10.04 -14.81
C ASP A 744 30.45 9.98 -14.44
N ILE A 745 30.06 9.28 -13.37
CA ILE A 745 28.63 9.11 -13.03
C ILE A 745 27.94 10.43 -12.65
N ASP A 746 28.68 11.31 -11.98
CA ASP A 746 28.14 12.55 -11.39
C ASP A 746 27.65 13.55 -12.44
N THR A 747 28.23 13.57 -13.65
CA THR A 747 27.80 14.49 -14.72
C THR A 747 26.41 14.17 -15.27
N ILE A 748 25.84 12.99 -14.96
CA ILE A 748 24.48 12.62 -15.37
C ILE A 748 23.44 13.62 -14.85
N ALA A 749 23.69 14.27 -13.71
CA ALA A 749 22.73 15.17 -13.06
C ALA A 749 23.35 16.42 -12.39
N LYS A 750 24.59 16.80 -12.74
CA LYS A 750 25.20 18.08 -12.35
C LYS A 750 24.76 19.23 -13.26
N ASP A 751 24.72 20.45 -12.70
CA ASP A 751 24.23 21.70 -13.30
C ASP A 751 22.84 21.62 -14.01
N PRO A 752 21.80 21.03 -13.39
CA PRO A 752 20.46 20.93 -13.98
C PRO A 752 19.73 22.30 -13.99
N ASP A 753 18.63 22.39 -14.75
CA ASP A 753 17.73 23.55 -14.69
C ASP A 753 17.27 23.82 -13.24
N PRO A 754 17.11 25.09 -12.80
CA PRO A 754 16.66 25.41 -11.44
C PRO A 754 15.37 24.70 -10.99
N LYS A 755 14.48 24.30 -11.91
CA LYS A 755 13.27 23.51 -11.63
C LYS A 755 13.54 22.02 -11.42
N GLU A 756 14.68 21.53 -11.87
CA GLU A 756 15.08 20.12 -11.83
C GLU A 756 16.13 19.84 -10.73
N LYS A 757 16.80 20.87 -10.20
CA LYS A 757 17.78 20.78 -9.09
C LYS A 757 17.40 19.82 -7.94
N PRO A 758 16.14 19.78 -7.43
CA PRO A 758 15.78 18.85 -6.35
C PRO A 758 15.70 17.40 -6.82
N PHE A 759 15.21 17.15 -8.03
CA PHE A 759 15.09 15.81 -8.61
C PHE A 759 16.46 15.23 -8.99
N ALA A 760 17.37 16.09 -9.46
CA ALA A 760 18.75 15.75 -9.71
C ALA A 760 19.47 15.27 -8.45
N LEU A 761 19.29 15.96 -7.32
CA LEU A 761 19.89 15.56 -6.04
C LEU A 761 19.42 14.18 -5.57
N TYR A 762 18.13 13.85 -5.70
CA TYR A 762 17.65 12.50 -5.40
C TYR A 762 18.21 11.43 -6.35
N LEU A 763 18.41 11.75 -7.63
CA LEU A 763 19.01 10.84 -8.61
C LEU A 763 20.50 10.59 -8.30
N LEU A 764 21.23 11.61 -7.84
CA LEU A 764 22.62 11.47 -7.40
C LEU A 764 22.74 10.70 -6.08
N LEU A 765 21.83 10.91 -5.11
CA LEU A 765 21.73 10.07 -3.91
C LEU A 765 21.45 8.60 -4.27
N LEU A 766 20.62 8.34 -5.28
CA LEU A 766 20.38 6.99 -5.77
C LEU A 766 21.66 6.37 -6.38
N GLY A 767 22.41 7.14 -7.14
CA GLY A 767 23.73 6.72 -7.65
C GLY A 767 24.72 6.41 -6.54
N ARG A 768 24.78 7.23 -5.48
CA ARG A 768 25.59 6.96 -4.28
C ARG A 768 25.15 5.66 -3.60
N VAL A 769 23.84 5.38 -3.50
CA VAL A 769 23.34 4.08 -2.98
C VAL A 769 23.75 2.90 -3.86
N PHE A 770 23.75 3.03 -5.19
CA PHE A 770 24.23 1.96 -6.07
C PHE A 770 25.74 1.74 -5.90
N ALA A 771 26.53 2.81 -5.79
CA ALA A 771 27.96 2.74 -5.50
C ALA A 771 28.24 2.05 -4.15
N MET A 772 27.44 2.36 -3.13
CA MET A 772 27.52 1.70 -1.82
C MET A 772 27.14 0.22 -1.89
N SER A 773 26.04 -0.11 -2.56
CA SER A 773 25.55 -1.47 -2.75
C SER A 773 26.56 -2.34 -3.51
N ALA A 774 27.18 -1.81 -4.56
CA ALA A 774 28.20 -2.49 -5.35
C ALA A 774 29.52 -2.67 -4.59
N THR A 775 30.00 -1.65 -3.87
CA THR A 775 31.25 -1.73 -3.10
C THR A 775 31.14 -2.68 -1.91
N GLN A 776 29.99 -2.69 -1.22
CA GLN A 776 29.79 -3.50 -0.01
C GLN A 776 29.18 -4.89 -0.30
N GLU A 777 28.83 -5.19 -1.55
CA GLU A 777 28.12 -6.40 -2.00
C GLU A 777 26.77 -6.65 -1.25
N ILE A 778 26.12 -5.58 -0.79
CA ILE A 778 24.86 -5.60 -0.03
C ILE A 778 23.71 -5.09 -0.89
N HIS A 779 22.52 -5.72 -0.79
CA HIS A 779 21.32 -5.28 -1.50
C HIS A 779 20.95 -3.81 -1.19
N PRO A 780 20.55 -2.97 -2.16
CA PRO A 780 20.39 -1.53 -1.93
C PRO A 780 19.46 -1.13 -0.77
N LEU A 781 18.40 -1.89 -0.49
CA LEU A 781 17.48 -1.63 0.64
C LEU A 781 17.99 -2.14 2.00
N GLU A 782 19.06 -2.94 2.03
CA GLU A 782 19.68 -3.49 3.24
C GLU A 782 20.81 -2.61 3.80
N LEU A 783 21.29 -1.64 3.02
CA LEU A 783 22.26 -0.64 3.48
C LEU A 783 21.72 0.09 4.72
N LYS A 784 22.55 0.24 5.75
CA LYS A 784 22.12 0.82 7.04
C LYS A 784 21.62 2.27 6.90
N GLU A 785 22.12 2.97 5.88
CA GLU A 785 21.77 4.33 5.51
C GLU A 785 20.31 4.48 5.02
N VAL A 786 19.65 3.38 4.60
CA VAL A 786 18.29 3.42 4.05
C VAL A 786 17.31 2.39 4.64
N LYS A 787 17.82 1.30 5.22
CA LYS A 787 16.98 0.22 5.77
C LYS A 787 15.99 0.76 6.80
N TYR A 788 16.47 1.54 7.76
CA TYR A 788 15.69 1.98 8.93
C TYR A 788 15.03 3.37 8.78
N ILE A 789 15.29 4.09 7.69
CA ILE A 789 14.72 5.42 7.44
C ILE A 789 13.28 5.33 6.92
N TRP A 790 12.49 6.33 7.27
CA TRP A 790 11.09 6.44 6.82
C TRP A 790 11.02 6.81 5.34
N GLY A 791 9.84 6.67 4.75
CA GLY A 791 9.51 7.24 3.45
C GLY A 791 8.02 7.50 3.38
N ASP A 792 7.60 8.52 2.65
CA ASP A 792 6.19 8.93 2.59
C ASP A 792 5.28 7.74 2.18
N PHE A 793 4.18 7.56 2.89
CA PHE A 793 3.23 6.48 2.70
C PHE A 793 1.82 6.94 3.07
N LEU A 794 0.89 6.80 2.12
CA LEU A 794 -0.53 7.07 2.31
C LEU A 794 -1.31 5.75 2.27
N PRO A 795 -2.28 5.53 3.19
CA PRO A 795 -3.15 4.36 3.14
C PRO A 795 -3.86 4.22 1.78
N CYS A 796 -3.79 3.03 1.18
CA CYS A 796 -4.24 2.79 -0.20
C CYS A 796 -5.75 3.11 -0.43
N ALA A 797 -6.58 2.98 0.61
CA ALA A 797 -8.01 3.26 0.57
C ALA A 797 -8.36 4.76 0.36
N SER A 798 -7.48 5.68 0.75
CA SER A 798 -7.72 7.13 0.64
C SER A 798 -7.83 7.62 -0.81
N ASN A 799 -7.32 6.85 -1.78
CA ASN A 799 -7.01 7.29 -3.14
C ASN A 799 -7.34 6.24 -4.21
N ALA A 800 -8.40 5.46 -4.03
CA ALA A 800 -8.87 4.53 -5.06
C ALA A 800 -9.54 5.29 -6.23
N VAL A 801 -8.80 5.53 -7.31
CA VAL A 801 -9.33 6.15 -8.54
C VAL A 801 -10.13 5.10 -9.33
N PRO A 802 -11.36 5.39 -9.76
CA PRO A 802 -12.02 4.59 -10.80
C PRO A 802 -11.23 4.72 -12.11
N LEU A 803 -11.07 3.63 -12.86
CA LEU A 803 -10.27 3.60 -14.09
C LEU A 803 -10.92 4.30 -15.29
N SER A 804 -12.01 5.04 -15.05
CA SER A 804 -12.69 5.76 -16.11
C SER A 804 -11.77 6.83 -16.68
N PRO A 805 -11.71 6.99 -18.01
CA PRO A 805 -11.09 8.15 -18.63
C PRO A 805 -11.72 9.50 -18.22
N ASN A 806 -12.88 9.48 -17.56
CA ASN A 806 -13.55 10.66 -17.02
C ASN A 806 -13.28 10.89 -15.51
N SER A 807 -12.49 10.04 -14.85
CA SER A 807 -12.09 10.25 -13.47
C SER A 807 -11.12 11.42 -13.33
N GLY A 808 -11.32 12.24 -12.28
CA GLY A 808 -10.29 13.18 -11.85
C GLY A 808 -9.05 12.47 -11.29
N PRO A 809 -7.93 13.19 -11.09
CA PRO A 809 -6.81 12.66 -10.31
C PRO A 809 -7.30 12.27 -8.89
N PRO A 810 -6.66 11.27 -8.24
CA PRO A 810 -7.00 10.90 -6.87
C PRO A 810 -6.83 12.09 -5.91
N PRO A 811 -7.55 12.08 -4.77
CA PRO A 811 -7.47 13.14 -3.76
C PRO A 811 -6.05 13.53 -3.33
N ILE A 812 -5.10 12.58 -3.27
CA ILE A 812 -3.73 12.81 -2.84
C ILE A 812 -2.72 11.90 -3.59
N TRP A 813 -2.01 12.44 -4.57
CA TRP A 813 -0.70 11.94 -5.01
C TRP A 813 0.38 12.89 -4.48
N THR A 814 1.34 12.41 -3.69
CA THR A 814 2.39 13.23 -3.05
C THR A 814 3.77 13.10 -3.66
N LEU A 815 4.06 12.01 -4.38
CA LEU A 815 5.40 11.72 -4.89
C LEU A 815 5.55 12.19 -6.33
N PRO A 816 6.47 13.12 -6.63
CA PRO A 816 6.83 13.47 -7.99
C PRO A 816 7.38 12.27 -8.76
N PHE A 817 7.05 12.21 -10.05
CA PHE A 817 7.52 11.15 -10.95
C PHE A 817 7.85 11.73 -12.32
N SER A 818 8.96 11.29 -12.91
CA SER A 818 9.24 11.48 -14.33
C SER A 818 9.87 10.22 -14.92
N PHE A 819 9.69 9.96 -16.21
CA PHE A 819 10.39 8.86 -16.87
C PHE A 819 11.91 9.04 -16.79
N SER A 820 12.38 10.30 -16.87
CA SER A 820 13.79 10.65 -16.77
C SER A 820 14.39 10.23 -15.43
N SER A 821 13.87 10.76 -14.32
CA SER A 821 14.41 10.54 -12.98
C SER A 821 14.12 9.14 -12.43
N ASN A 822 12.93 8.60 -12.63
CA ASN A 822 12.49 7.38 -11.96
C ASN A 822 12.80 6.08 -12.73
N ILE A 823 13.21 6.18 -14.00
CA ILE A 823 13.44 5.01 -14.89
C ILE A 823 14.75 5.14 -15.68
N SER A 824 14.90 6.11 -16.58
CA SER A 824 16.08 6.10 -17.48
C SER A 824 17.37 6.59 -16.84
N GLY A 825 17.32 7.58 -15.94
CA GLY A 825 18.48 8.07 -15.20
C GLY A 825 19.13 6.99 -14.33
N PRO A 826 18.38 6.27 -13.47
CA PRO A 826 18.90 5.18 -12.65
C PRO A 826 19.57 4.09 -13.48
N PHE A 827 18.94 3.67 -14.59
CA PHE A 827 19.57 2.70 -15.50
C PHE A 827 20.79 3.26 -16.22
N HIS A 828 20.88 4.58 -16.48
CA HIS A 828 22.07 5.18 -17.09
C HIS A 828 23.24 5.27 -16.10
N ILE A 829 22.97 5.46 -14.81
CA ILE A 829 23.99 5.39 -13.75
C ILE A 829 24.56 3.99 -13.67
N LEU A 830 23.71 2.95 -13.57
CA LEU A 830 24.14 1.55 -13.61
C LEU A 830 24.92 1.24 -14.90
N GLU A 831 24.47 1.82 -16.03
CA GLU A 831 25.18 1.92 -17.31
C GLU A 831 26.65 2.35 -17.17
N LYS A 832 26.89 3.53 -16.58
CA LYS A 832 28.24 4.10 -16.37
C LYS A 832 29.06 3.39 -15.27
N MET A 833 28.45 2.52 -14.48
CA MET A 833 29.11 1.69 -13.47
C MET A 833 29.44 0.27 -13.98
N ASP A 834 29.26 0.01 -15.28
CA ASP A 834 29.41 -1.32 -15.91
C ASP A 834 28.56 -2.44 -15.27
N ILE A 835 27.43 -2.08 -14.64
CA ILE A 835 26.49 -3.03 -14.03
C ILE A 835 25.48 -3.52 -15.08
N ASP A 836 25.53 -4.82 -15.39
CA ASP A 836 24.55 -5.46 -16.29
C ASP A 836 23.14 -5.46 -15.67
N ILE A 837 22.31 -4.53 -16.14
CA ILE A 837 20.92 -4.33 -15.74
C ILE A 837 19.97 -5.49 -16.13
N PHE A 838 20.41 -6.46 -16.95
CA PHE A 838 19.58 -7.59 -17.40
C PHE A 838 19.75 -8.83 -16.51
N SER A 839 20.95 -9.04 -15.94
CA SER A 839 21.25 -10.13 -15.00
C SER A 839 21.05 -9.72 -13.53
N SER A 840 21.35 -8.45 -13.19
CA SER A 840 21.26 -7.92 -11.82
C SER A 840 19.86 -7.42 -11.40
N LEU A 841 18.81 -7.75 -12.17
CA LEU A 841 17.41 -7.39 -11.87
C LEU A 841 16.95 -7.71 -10.44
N PRO A 842 17.35 -8.81 -9.76
CA PRO A 842 16.96 -9.05 -8.37
C PRO A 842 17.49 -7.99 -7.39
N GLN A 843 18.57 -7.30 -7.73
CA GLN A 843 19.22 -6.26 -6.92
C GLN A 843 18.87 -4.83 -7.38
N TYR A 844 18.57 -4.64 -8.67
CA TYR A 844 18.37 -3.32 -9.29
C TYR A 844 17.10 -3.24 -10.17
N ASP A 845 15.94 -3.64 -9.63
CA ASP A 845 14.63 -3.45 -10.28
C ASP A 845 14.02 -2.05 -10.00
N LEU A 846 13.12 -1.58 -10.87
CA LEU A 846 12.45 -0.27 -10.73
C LEU A 846 11.70 -0.09 -9.40
N TRP A 847 11.15 -1.17 -8.83
CA TRP A 847 10.44 -1.07 -7.55
C TRP A 847 11.39 -0.72 -6.39
N ILE A 848 12.65 -1.15 -6.48
CA ILE A 848 13.73 -0.82 -5.53
C ILE A 848 14.05 0.67 -5.65
N PHE A 849 14.27 1.16 -6.88
CA PHE A 849 14.61 2.57 -7.13
C PHE A 849 13.51 3.51 -6.61
N ASN A 850 12.24 3.17 -6.86
CA ASN A 850 11.11 4.00 -6.43
C ASN A 850 10.83 3.89 -4.92
N THR A 851 11.22 2.78 -4.27
CA THR A 851 11.24 2.67 -2.80
C THR A 851 12.31 3.57 -2.19
N LEU A 852 13.52 3.58 -2.77
CA LEU A 852 14.62 4.47 -2.36
C LEU A 852 14.26 5.95 -2.54
N TYR A 853 13.71 6.34 -3.71
CA TYR A 853 13.21 7.70 -3.95
C TYR A 853 12.17 8.15 -2.90
N ALA A 854 11.22 7.28 -2.54
CA ALA A 854 10.21 7.60 -1.55
C ALA A 854 10.78 7.73 -0.12
N LYS A 855 11.82 6.94 0.19
CA LYS A 855 12.60 7.09 1.43
C LYS A 855 13.36 8.42 1.45
N PHE A 856 14.19 8.70 0.44
CA PHE A 856 14.95 9.96 0.34
C PHE A 856 14.05 11.20 0.41
N ARG A 857 12.89 11.19 -0.25
CA ARG A 857 11.97 12.34 -0.18
C ARG A 857 11.52 12.67 1.23
N GLY A 858 11.25 11.66 2.07
CA GLY A 858 10.78 11.89 3.43
C GLY A 858 11.88 12.22 4.46
N THR A 859 13.16 12.16 4.09
CA THR A 859 14.27 12.07 5.06
C THR A 859 15.60 12.74 4.67
N ALA A 860 15.87 12.99 3.38
CA ALA A 860 17.11 13.64 2.96
C ALA A 860 17.08 15.14 3.28
N SER A 861 18.08 15.61 4.03
CA SER A 861 18.27 17.03 4.32
C SER A 861 18.99 17.73 3.16
N GLY A 862 18.60 18.97 2.88
CA GLY A 862 19.21 19.80 1.83
C GLY A 862 20.02 20.97 2.39
N ARG A 863 21.19 21.26 1.81
CA ARG A 863 21.88 22.54 1.97
C ARG A 863 21.50 23.47 0.83
N LEU A 864 20.90 24.60 1.16
CA LEU A 864 20.58 25.66 0.20
C LEU A 864 21.81 26.53 -0.07
N ASN A 865 21.93 27.01 -1.31
CA ASN A 865 22.87 28.07 -1.65
C ASN A 865 22.43 29.41 -1.06
N GLU A 866 23.34 30.12 -0.39
CA GLU A 866 23.04 31.43 0.20
C GLU A 866 22.69 32.53 -0.84
N THR A 867 23.17 32.39 -2.09
CA THR A 867 22.96 33.38 -3.16
C THR A 867 21.76 33.05 -4.05
N THR A 868 21.56 31.78 -4.41
CA THR A 868 20.50 31.35 -5.33
C THR A 868 19.24 30.83 -4.61
N GLY A 869 19.34 30.44 -3.35
CA GLY A 869 18.23 29.88 -2.56
C GLY A 869 17.76 28.49 -3.01
N HIS A 870 18.46 27.84 -3.94
CA HIS A 870 18.18 26.48 -4.39
C HIS A 870 19.03 25.44 -3.64
N PRO A 871 18.58 24.18 -3.50
CA PRO A 871 19.39 23.13 -2.91
C PRO A 871 20.54 22.73 -3.84
N GLU A 872 21.72 22.55 -3.24
CA GLU A 872 22.96 22.20 -3.95
C GLU A 872 23.65 20.96 -3.41
N VAL A 873 23.43 20.64 -2.12
CA VAL A 873 23.81 19.37 -1.50
C VAL A 873 22.56 18.73 -0.91
N ALA A 874 22.44 17.42 -1.02
CA ALA A 874 21.50 16.61 -0.26
C ALA A 874 22.23 15.46 0.44
N ALA A 875 21.79 15.08 1.64
CA ALA A 875 22.35 13.97 2.39
C ALA A 875 21.30 13.27 3.26
N VAL A 876 21.40 11.95 3.38
CA VAL A 876 20.51 11.13 4.22
C VAL A 876 21.19 10.87 5.56
N HIS A 877 20.56 11.25 6.66
CA HIS A 877 21.11 11.14 8.02
C HIS A 877 20.21 10.22 8.86
N PRO A 878 20.45 8.89 8.88
CA PRO A 878 19.55 7.90 9.48
C PRO A 878 19.16 8.15 10.93
N LEU A 879 20.10 8.62 11.75
CA LEU A 879 19.88 8.85 13.18
C LEU A 879 19.24 10.22 13.42
N TRP A 880 19.65 11.26 12.70
CA TRP A 880 19.01 12.58 12.71
C TRP A 880 17.53 12.50 12.28
N CYS A 881 17.18 11.57 11.40
CA CYS A 881 15.79 11.29 11.03
C CYS A 881 14.93 10.75 12.18
N LEU A 882 15.50 10.41 13.34
CA LEU A 882 14.78 10.11 14.59
C LEU A 882 14.54 11.37 15.45
N ALA A 883 15.29 12.46 15.20
CA ALA A 883 15.19 13.74 15.90
C ALA A 883 14.38 14.78 15.13
N ASN A 884 14.43 14.74 13.79
CA ASN A 884 13.83 15.74 12.91
C ASN A 884 13.26 15.07 11.65
N HIS A 885 12.04 15.45 11.28
CA HIS A 885 11.38 15.03 10.03
C HIS A 885 11.22 16.25 9.13
N ASP A 886 12.26 16.56 8.35
CA ASP A 886 12.15 17.55 7.27
C ASP A 886 11.89 16.81 5.95
N CYS A 887 10.66 16.90 5.44
CA CYS A 887 10.19 16.09 4.32
C CYS A 887 10.38 16.77 2.95
N ASP A 888 11.17 17.85 2.89
CA ASP A 888 11.57 18.46 1.63
C ASP A 888 12.91 19.21 1.76
N PRO A 889 13.96 18.88 0.98
CA PRO A 889 15.21 19.65 0.94
C PRO A 889 15.04 21.07 0.38
N ASN A 890 13.82 21.48 0.02
CA ASN A 890 13.50 22.80 -0.53
C ASN A 890 12.89 23.80 0.48
N GLU A 891 12.54 23.42 1.71
CA GLU A 891 11.80 24.35 2.59
C GLU A 891 12.69 25.32 3.37
N ARG A 892 12.38 26.61 3.18
CA ARG A 892 12.90 27.72 3.98
C ARG A 892 12.50 27.56 5.45
N ARG A 893 13.48 27.71 6.35
CA ARG A 893 13.24 28.40 7.63
C ARG A 893 13.80 29.82 7.50
N ASN A 894 12.88 30.78 7.31
CA ASN A 894 13.16 32.21 7.52
C ASN A 894 13.20 32.51 9.02
#